data_AF-A0A3M6U365-F1
#
_entry.id   AF-A0A3M6U365-F1
#
_cell.length_a   1.000
_cell.length_b   1.000
_cell.length_c   1.000
_cell.angle_alpha   90.00
_cell.angle_beta   90.00
_cell.angle_gamma   90.00
#
_symmetry.space_group_name_H-M   'P 1'
#
loop_
_entity.id
_entity.type
_entity.pdbx_description
1 polymer ?
#
loop_
_entity_poly.entity_id
_entity_poly.type
_entity_poly.pdbx_seq_one_letter_code
_entity_poly.pdbx_strand_id
1 'polypeptide(L)'
;MQRRPRNPGFGARQASTQEKTADVAEALLRQARKSGQLNLSNRGLTKVPDKVWRVNLDVPPEAMNVSLDSAEDDKWWEQIDLSKLILASNKLTEVSPEIVQLPALAVLDIHDNCLTSLPDEIGQLVNLKRLNLSHNKLSSLPVSFGNLVSLSSLKLDHNSLTCLGTDLRQMKQLEELDLSENSLSEISPSIGSCQSLRHLNLSQNSLEKLPLEIGNLRALRDMNLSNNKFHELPKELGRLSNLERLDCRHNQLTGVPLLMSCQSLKELYLGNNKINSLNGESFSYVTSLSIFDFRDNRISIIPDEITVLKKLERLDLANNAISGLPYTMGAMEHLKSLVLDGNPLRSLRRDVVMRGTQAILKHLRSRIPEEEKQQDATDAPVTSLPVSTAIPTTSSGLDMHTISSTKTLNYSNKKAVNIPDEVLDAATSAEVTTLNLSKNVLNKVPERLLLLSKSLTDLNVSVNKITSLPSDFGCLTKLSSLDLSNNQLSHLPDSCDRLSSLREINICNNRFSNLPSVLYSLRTLEIILASGNQIQIIDVDSLLSMTALSTLDLQNNNIAQVPPQLGNVTQLRCNLRRNFGKVPSCRVASLNSTVVFPCAPPLGSPPAEVTWYKIGESSSILRNKGRRRVRKGQLVIKGGQVGDSGEYRCVAQNIARRREGPVIKLVVGENVSSALCNKDEPPCINQSLPDCETKRNETFKFEPTLLVGSQDAFFTVDLFNISSRRPIKAENVFSFDFSWEPGQIFWSDRKSIKKLSLHDGISKDTPFLFDDGDSVEGLFVHWVAKKLYWTDGQHNAIYVGDPKSGVKVKVIDNGPDSPTLKSVVVSHSESYIYWTSWAATPIIERARLDGSDREVFINNSVYLPNALAINEADKKLYLAGTDANNYGIIEAVSLDGLNRTVIFNRTGFIPTALDFYQDFLYWSDSKKNAVLRVSHQGGEGTVLINGLRNPIGVKIFHNRKESSATDPCLKDNGRCDQLCLYLPFRERHRCLCEENFFLSENGKHCSEHRPSEGVTESTPTPTSVAHSFQTGILSSVILLLVVVGIVYCVVRVIKKGCPCQRPQDLPRIPRQSTNPDDRTEQGEDLLEITDQTDLENAGSQPPKESSNLIGRDYSREPSGSVAACEDSSQT
;
A
#
# COMPACT_ATOMS: atom_id res chain seq x y z
N MET A 1 -60.27 50.80 -14.59
CA MET A 1 -59.51 51.68 -15.50
C MET A 1 -58.70 50.76 -16.43
N GLN A 2 -58.81 50.86 -17.77
CA GLN A 2 -57.84 51.53 -18.67
C GLN A 2 -56.36 51.27 -18.30
N ARG A 3 -55.47 50.74 -19.16
CA ARG A 3 -55.49 50.32 -20.60
C ARG A 3 -54.77 48.95 -20.72
N ARG A 4 -55.05 47.97 -21.62
CA ARG A 4 -55.18 47.90 -23.11
C ARG A 4 -53.84 48.09 -23.87
N PRO A 5 -53.56 47.36 -24.99
CA PRO A 5 -53.39 45.88 -25.09
C PRO A 5 -52.29 45.41 -26.11
N ARG A 6 -51.91 44.11 -26.13
CA ARG A 6 -51.98 43.21 -27.33
C ARG A 6 -51.37 41.80 -27.14
N ASN A 7 -52.17 40.79 -27.50
CA ASN A 7 -51.75 39.47 -28.00
C ASN A 7 -51.57 39.57 -29.56
N PRO A 8 -51.12 38.55 -30.34
CA PRO A 8 -51.30 37.10 -30.13
C PRO A 8 -50.09 36.20 -30.47
N GLY A 9 -50.26 34.88 -30.29
CA GLY A 9 -49.49 33.86 -31.00
C GLY A 9 -50.37 33.06 -31.96
N PHE A 10 -49.77 32.42 -32.98
CA PHE A 10 -50.36 31.33 -33.78
C PHE A 10 -49.29 30.70 -34.69
N GLY A 11 -49.56 29.50 -35.22
CA GLY A 11 -48.91 29.00 -36.45
C GLY A 11 -47.76 28.02 -36.26
N ALA A 12 -48.06 26.72 -36.46
CA ALA A 12 -47.02 25.74 -36.75
C ALA A 12 -46.55 25.86 -38.21
N ARG A 13 -45.27 25.52 -38.47
CA ARG A 13 -44.81 25.10 -39.79
C ARG A 13 -44.16 23.73 -39.68
N GLN A 14 -44.71 22.76 -40.41
CA GLN A 14 -44.08 21.46 -40.61
C GLN A 14 -42.88 21.63 -41.55
N ALA A 15 -41.77 20.96 -41.24
CA ALA A 15 -40.70 20.70 -42.20
C ALA A 15 -40.05 19.35 -41.87
N SER A 16 -40.08 18.46 -42.85
CA SER A 16 -39.24 17.24 -43.02
C SER A 16 -38.67 16.53 -41.78
N THR A 17 -39.05 15.26 -41.65
CA THR A 17 -38.21 14.23 -41.00
C THR A 17 -36.80 14.22 -41.59
N GLN A 18 -35.82 14.63 -40.79
CA GLN A 18 -34.41 14.24 -40.92
C GLN A 18 -33.91 13.85 -39.53
N GLU A 19 -33.06 12.83 -39.48
CA GLU A 19 -32.42 12.39 -38.24
C GLU A 19 -31.41 13.46 -37.81
N LYS A 20 -31.79 14.27 -36.82
CA LYS A 20 -30.85 15.21 -36.21
C LYS A 20 -29.82 14.43 -35.40
N THR A 21 -28.65 14.23 -36.01
CA THR A 21 -27.39 14.07 -35.29
C THR A 21 -27.28 15.15 -34.21
N ALA A 22 -26.66 14.81 -33.08
CA ALA A 22 -26.51 15.70 -31.93
C ALA A 22 -25.41 16.75 -32.16
N ASP A 23 -25.52 17.53 -33.24
CA ASP A 23 -24.55 18.54 -33.66
C ASP A 23 -24.48 19.69 -32.65
N VAL A 24 -23.26 20.22 -32.45
CA VAL A 24 -23.04 21.33 -31.52
C VAL A 24 -23.42 22.63 -32.21
N ALA A 25 -24.29 23.43 -31.58
CA ALA A 25 -24.69 24.72 -32.13
C ALA A 25 -23.45 25.62 -32.30
N GLU A 26 -23.19 26.10 -33.52
CA GLU A 26 -21.97 26.83 -33.89
C GLU A 26 -21.68 28.05 -32.99
N ALA A 27 -22.72 28.70 -32.44
CA ALA A 27 -22.55 29.79 -31.46
C ALA A 27 -21.72 29.37 -30.23
N LEU A 28 -21.82 28.11 -29.78
CA LEU A 28 -21.01 27.57 -28.68
C LEU A 28 -19.57 27.29 -29.11
N LEU A 29 -19.34 26.88 -30.36
CA LEU A 29 -18.00 26.69 -30.91
C LEU A 29 -17.30 28.05 -31.16
N ARG A 30 -18.04 29.09 -31.59
CA ARG A 30 -17.52 30.47 -31.62
C ARG A 30 -17.19 30.98 -30.22
N GLN A 31 -18.06 30.76 -29.23
CA GLN A 31 -17.79 31.13 -27.83
C GLN A 31 -16.57 30.38 -27.26
N ALA A 32 -16.39 29.10 -27.61
CA ALA A 32 -15.21 28.33 -27.20
C ALA A 32 -13.92 28.93 -27.78
N ARG A 33 -13.86 29.21 -29.09
CA ARG A 33 -12.69 29.84 -29.75
C ARG A 33 -12.32 31.20 -29.14
N LYS A 34 -13.29 32.01 -28.69
CA LYS A 34 -13.07 33.32 -28.04
C LYS A 34 -12.77 33.25 -26.52
N SER A 35 -12.87 32.08 -25.89
CA SER A 35 -12.71 31.95 -24.41
C SER A 35 -11.79 30.82 -23.93
N GLY A 36 -11.40 29.90 -24.81
CA GLY A 36 -10.70 28.67 -24.45
C GLY A 36 -11.51 27.70 -23.57
N GLN A 37 -12.84 27.89 -23.42
CA GLN A 37 -13.68 27.04 -22.57
C GLN A 37 -14.94 26.55 -23.31
N LEU A 38 -15.27 25.27 -23.15
CA LEU A 38 -16.48 24.66 -23.71
C LEU A 38 -17.21 23.82 -22.66
N ASN A 39 -18.52 24.02 -22.55
CA ASN A 39 -19.39 23.27 -21.63
C ASN A 39 -20.58 22.64 -22.39
N LEU A 40 -20.59 21.31 -22.41
CA LEU A 40 -21.61 20.47 -23.01
C LEU A 40 -22.29 19.54 -21.98
N SER A 41 -22.20 19.86 -20.68
CA SER A 41 -22.85 19.09 -19.62
C SER A 41 -24.39 19.06 -19.74
N ASN A 42 -25.01 18.03 -19.16
CA ASN A 42 -26.48 17.88 -19.09
C ASN A 42 -27.20 17.86 -20.46
N ARG A 43 -26.53 17.42 -21.54
CA ARG A 43 -27.09 17.35 -22.90
C ARG A 43 -27.54 15.96 -23.33
N GLY A 44 -27.28 14.94 -22.52
CA GLY A 44 -27.62 13.54 -22.82
C GLY A 44 -26.79 12.91 -23.96
N LEU A 45 -25.61 13.47 -24.26
CA LEU A 45 -24.72 13.02 -25.32
C LEU A 45 -24.26 11.57 -25.09
N THR A 46 -24.29 10.73 -26.12
CA THR A 46 -23.78 9.34 -26.10
C THR A 46 -22.39 9.20 -26.70
N LYS A 47 -22.04 10.04 -27.67
CA LYS A 47 -20.67 10.30 -28.16
C LYS A 47 -20.46 11.82 -28.16
N VAL A 48 -19.23 12.28 -27.96
CA VAL A 48 -18.84 13.67 -28.20
C VAL A 48 -18.76 13.90 -29.73
N PRO A 49 -19.41 14.94 -30.29
CA PRO A 49 -19.35 15.23 -31.73
C PRO A 49 -17.96 15.65 -32.20
N ASP A 50 -17.55 15.17 -33.37
CA ASP A 50 -16.14 15.21 -33.82
C ASP A 50 -15.61 16.66 -34.05
N LYS A 51 -16.51 17.61 -34.35
CA LYS A 51 -16.22 19.07 -34.37
C LYS A 51 -15.63 19.61 -33.06
N VAL A 52 -15.89 18.96 -31.93
CA VAL A 52 -15.39 19.38 -30.60
C VAL A 52 -13.90 19.10 -30.47
N TRP A 53 -13.44 17.93 -30.92
CA TRP A 53 -12.02 17.57 -30.91
C TRP A 53 -11.22 18.43 -31.89
N ARG A 54 -11.85 18.79 -33.02
CA ARG A 54 -11.26 19.61 -34.08
C ARG A 54 -11.44 21.13 -33.88
N VAL A 55 -11.95 21.61 -32.74
CA VAL A 55 -12.30 23.04 -32.55
C VAL A 55 -11.10 23.99 -32.68
N ASN A 56 -9.88 23.50 -32.44
CA ASN A 56 -8.62 24.24 -32.64
C ASN A 56 -8.07 24.12 -34.09
N LEU A 57 -8.55 23.15 -34.88
CA LEU A 57 -8.08 22.87 -36.26
C LEU A 57 -9.03 23.42 -37.35
N ASP A 58 -10.33 23.37 -37.10
CA ASP A 58 -11.35 23.73 -38.09
C ASP A 58 -11.48 25.26 -38.18
N VAL A 59 -10.88 25.84 -39.21
CA VAL A 59 -11.03 27.26 -39.58
C VAL A 59 -12.51 27.57 -39.86
N PRO A 60 -13.13 28.57 -39.20
CA PRO A 60 -14.51 28.93 -39.47
C PRO A 60 -14.72 29.38 -40.93
N PRO A 61 -15.81 28.98 -41.60
CA PRO A 61 -16.07 29.39 -42.99
C PRO A 61 -16.26 30.91 -43.12
N GLU A 62 -16.63 31.60 -42.04
CA GLU A 62 -16.67 33.07 -41.98
C GLU A 62 -15.26 33.70 -42.15
N ALA A 63 -14.21 33.07 -41.64
CA ALA A 63 -12.84 33.60 -41.70
C ALA A 63 -12.20 33.47 -43.09
N MET A 64 -12.75 32.62 -43.97
CA MET A 64 -12.24 32.42 -45.34
C MET A 64 -12.63 33.54 -46.32
N ASN A 65 -13.55 34.43 -45.94
CA ASN A 65 -14.15 35.45 -46.81
C ASN A 65 -13.86 36.91 -46.36
N VAL A 66 -12.85 37.14 -45.50
CA VAL A 66 -12.55 38.47 -44.96
C VAL A 66 -11.66 39.28 -45.92
N SER A 67 -12.06 40.51 -46.24
CA SER A 67 -11.26 41.45 -47.03
C SER A 67 -10.32 42.28 -46.15
N LEU A 68 -9.20 42.74 -46.70
CA LEU A 68 -8.16 43.50 -45.99
C LEU A 68 -8.61 44.87 -45.48
N ASP A 69 -9.69 45.44 -46.02
CA ASP A 69 -10.13 46.82 -45.73
C ASP A 69 -11.07 46.95 -44.51
N SER A 70 -11.53 45.85 -43.90
CA SER A 70 -12.48 45.90 -42.77
C SER A 70 -11.79 46.02 -41.41
N ALA A 71 -11.47 47.25 -41.01
CA ALA A 71 -11.01 47.56 -39.65
C ALA A 71 -12.18 47.91 -38.72
N GLU A 72 -12.60 46.98 -37.85
CA GLU A 72 -13.30 47.28 -36.58
C GLU A 72 -13.34 46.05 -35.63
N ASP A 73 -12.46 46.08 -34.63
CA ASP A 73 -12.56 45.62 -33.22
C ASP A 73 -13.02 44.21 -32.78
N ASP A 74 -13.68 43.36 -33.57
CA ASP A 74 -14.04 41.99 -33.09
C ASP A 74 -13.55 40.84 -33.99
N LYS A 75 -12.22 40.65 -33.97
CA LYS A 75 -11.54 39.47 -34.52
C LYS A 75 -11.78 38.20 -33.68
N TRP A 76 -13.02 37.77 -33.52
CA TRP A 76 -13.37 36.55 -32.77
C TRP A 76 -12.76 35.25 -33.33
N TRP A 77 -12.16 35.31 -34.52
CA TRP A 77 -11.38 34.25 -35.16
C TRP A 77 -9.90 34.19 -34.73
N GLU A 78 -9.40 35.16 -33.93
CA GLU A 78 -8.14 34.98 -33.20
C GLU A 78 -8.36 33.90 -32.13
N GLN A 79 -7.82 32.72 -32.41
CA GLN A 79 -8.27 31.45 -31.83
C GLN A 79 -7.50 31.14 -30.53
N ILE A 80 -8.20 31.17 -29.40
CA ILE A 80 -7.66 30.69 -28.13
C ILE A 80 -7.85 29.17 -28.08
N ASP A 81 -6.74 28.43 -27.91
CA ASP A 81 -6.79 26.98 -27.75
C ASP A 81 -7.73 26.55 -26.61
N LEU A 82 -8.50 25.48 -26.83
CA LEU A 82 -9.39 24.95 -25.80
C LEU A 82 -8.61 24.42 -24.57
N SER A 83 -8.64 25.19 -23.49
CA SER A 83 -7.96 24.90 -22.22
C SER A 83 -8.88 24.26 -21.18
N LYS A 84 -10.21 24.31 -21.35
CA LYS A 84 -11.17 23.68 -20.44
C LYS A 84 -12.38 23.08 -21.15
N LEU A 85 -12.65 21.80 -20.90
CA LEU A 85 -13.75 21.04 -21.48
C LEU A 85 -14.59 20.37 -20.39
N ILE A 86 -15.89 20.68 -20.35
CA ILE A 86 -16.86 20.08 -19.43
C ILE A 86 -17.87 19.24 -20.24
N LEU A 87 -17.92 17.95 -19.93
CA LEU A 87 -18.78 16.91 -20.52
C LEU A 87 -19.64 16.19 -19.46
N ALA A 88 -19.67 16.69 -18.23
CA ALA A 88 -20.36 16.09 -17.08
C ALA A 88 -21.87 15.83 -17.27
N SER A 89 -22.43 14.88 -16.53
CA SER A 89 -23.87 14.54 -16.56
C SER A 89 -24.38 14.28 -17.98
N ASN A 90 -23.76 13.32 -18.66
CA ASN A 90 -24.12 12.88 -20.01
C ASN A 90 -24.32 11.36 -20.04
N LYS A 91 -24.23 10.73 -21.21
CA LYS A 91 -24.40 9.28 -21.42
C LYS A 91 -23.23 8.69 -22.22
N LEU A 92 -22.05 9.32 -22.11
CA LEU A 92 -20.84 8.91 -22.81
C LEU A 92 -20.41 7.53 -22.30
N THR A 93 -20.16 6.59 -23.22
CA THR A 93 -19.62 5.26 -22.92
C THR A 93 -18.12 5.15 -23.17
N GLU A 94 -17.59 6.04 -23.99
CA GLU A 94 -16.19 6.10 -24.42
C GLU A 94 -15.77 7.57 -24.66
N VAL A 95 -14.46 7.80 -24.75
CA VAL A 95 -13.85 9.08 -25.16
C VAL A 95 -13.04 8.82 -26.43
N SER A 96 -13.14 9.70 -27.43
CA SER A 96 -12.42 9.54 -28.71
C SER A 96 -10.90 9.69 -28.52
N PRO A 97 -10.06 8.86 -29.17
CA PRO A 97 -8.62 9.10 -29.31
C PRO A 97 -8.28 10.49 -29.86
N GLU A 98 -9.20 11.11 -30.63
CA GLU A 98 -9.06 12.47 -31.15
C GLU A 98 -8.94 13.56 -30.07
N ILE A 99 -9.13 13.23 -28.78
CA ILE A 99 -8.82 14.14 -27.67
C ILE A 99 -7.37 14.68 -27.70
N VAL A 100 -6.44 13.94 -28.33
CA VAL A 100 -5.06 14.39 -28.59
C VAL A 100 -4.98 15.72 -29.36
N GLN A 101 -6.01 16.08 -30.15
CA GLN A 101 -6.07 17.33 -30.92
C GLN A 101 -6.31 18.58 -30.04
N LEU A 102 -6.39 18.42 -28.71
CA LEU A 102 -6.57 19.48 -27.72
C LEU A 102 -5.36 19.58 -26.75
N PRO A 103 -4.12 19.78 -27.24
CA PRO A 103 -2.91 19.68 -26.41
C PRO A 103 -2.78 20.75 -25.31
N ALA A 104 -3.53 21.86 -25.41
CA ALA A 104 -3.58 22.93 -24.41
C ALA A 104 -4.55 22.64 -23.24
N LEU A 105 -5.24 21.50 -23.24
CA LEU A 105 -6.31 21.20 -22.30
C LEU A 105 -5.79 21.07 -20.86
N ALA A 106 -6.12 22.05 -20.01
CA ALA A 106 -5.68 22.15 -18.62
C ALA A 106 -6.74 21.65 -17.62
N VAL A 107 -8.02 21.61 -18.01
CA VAL A 107 -9.13 21.09 -17.18
C VAL A 107 -10.08 20.24 -18.02
N LEU A 108 -10.28 18.98 -17.62
CA LEU A 108 -11.21 18.05 -18.24
C LEU A 108 -12.15 17.46 -17.18
N ASP A 109 -13.45 17.60 -17.41
CA ASP A 109 -14.49 17.16 -16.48
C ASP A 109 -15.56 16.31 -17.18
N ILE A 110 -15.54 15.00 -16.92
CA ILE A 110 -16.41 13.98 -17.52
C ILE A 110 -17.11 13.13 -16.45
N HIS A 111 -17.36 13.70 -15.26
CA HIS A 111 -18.08 12.98 -14.21
C HIS A 111 -19.54 12.69 -14.59
N ASP A 112 -20.20 11.78 -13.86
CA ASP A 112 -21.61 11.41 -14.05
C ASP A 112 -21.90 11.01 -15.51
N ASN A 113 -21.27 9.92 -15.93
CA ASN A 113 -21.35 9.38 -17.28
C ASN A 113 -21.39 7.83 -17.22
N CYS A 114 -21.12 7.15 -18.33
CA CYS A 114 -21.13 5.68 -18.41
C CYS A 114 -19.81 5.12 -18.97
N LEU A 115 -18.69 5.85 -18.81
CA LEU A 115 -17.38 5.45 -19.33
C LEU A 115 -16.93 4.13 -18.69
N THR A 116 -16.61 3.15 -19.52
CA THR A 116 -16.03 1.86 -19.08
C THR A 116 -14.51 1.81 -19.15
N SER A 117 -13.92 2.64 -19.99
CA SER A 117 -12.48 2.75 -20.23
C SER A 117 -12.11 4.17 -20.72
N LEU A 118 -10.82 4.45 -20.82
CA LEU A 118 -10.26 5.67 -21.40
C LEU A 118 -9.30 5.30 -22.54
N PRO A 119 -9.15 6.15 -23.58
CA PRO A 119 -8.16 5.96 -24.63
C PRO A 119 -6.73 6.18 -24.09
N ASP A 120 -5.74 5.44 -24.60
CA ASP A 120 -4.32 5.63 -24.23
C ASP A 120 -3.81 7.02 -24.61
N GLU A 121 -4.42 7.67 -25.61
CA GLU A 121 -4.12 9.04 -26.04
C GLU A 121 -4.33 10.09 -24.93
N ILE A 122 -5.12 9.80 -23.90
CA ILE A 122 -5.34 10.74 -22.79
C ILE A 122 -4.04 11.08 -22.05
N GLY A 123 -3.07 10.16 -22.02
CA GLY A 123 -1.74 10.37 -21.43
C GLY A 123 -0.85 11.35 -22.20
N GLN A 124 -1.25 11.78 -23.39
CA GLN A 124 -0.52 12.78 -24.18
C GLN A 124 -0.86 14.22 -23.78
N LEU A 125 -1.90 14.42 -22.95
CA LEU A 125 -2.36 15.73 -22.47
C LEU A 125 -1.48 16.28 -21.35
N VAL A 126 -0.19 16.49 -21.61
CA VAL A 126 0.83 16.86 -20.60
C VAL A 126 0.56 18.18 -19.87
N ASN A 127 -0.29 19.05 -20.42
CA ASN A 127 -0.75 20.31 -19.81
C ASN A 127 -1.94 20.14 -18.84
N LEU A 128 -2.53 18.96 -18.74
CA LEU A 128 -3.73 18.71 -17.94
C LEU A 128 -3.42 18.84 -16.44
N LYS A 129 -4.13 19.77 -15.77
CA LYS A 129 -3.96 20.08 -14.34
C LYS A 129 -5.07 19.52 -13.47
N ARG A 130 -6.30 19.45 -13.99
CA ARG A 130 -7.45 18.88 -13.26
C ARG A 130 -8.23 17.92 -14.14
N LEU A 131 -8.41 16.70 -13.65
CA LEU A 131 -9.15 15.64 -14.31
C LEU A 131 -10.20 15.07 -13.36
N ASN A 132 -11.47 15.20 -13.75
CA ASN A 132 -12.60 14.64 -13.01
C ASN A 132 -13.32 13.58 -13.85
N LEU A 133 -13.36 12.37 -13.30
CA LEU A 133 -13.88 11.15 -13.91
C LEU A 133 -14.81 10.39 -12.95
N SER A 134 -15.25 11.04 -11.87
CA SER A 134 -16.08 10.40 -10.85
C SER A 134 -17.47 9.98 -11.37
N HIS A 135 -18.15 9.07 -10.66
CA HIS A 135 -19.45 8.54 -11.07
C HIS A 135 -19.45 7.99 -12.52
N ASN A 136 -18.54 7.05 -12.78
CA ASN A 136 -18.41 6.34 -14.05
C ASN A 136 -18.32 4.81 -13.79
N LYS A 137 -17.88 4.02 -14.77
CA LYS A 137 -17.79 2.55 -14.71
C LYS A 137 -16.40 2.05 -15.08
N LEU A 138 -15.37 2.88 -14.86
CA LEU A 138 -13.98 2.55 -15.17
C LEU A 138 -13.53 1.36 -14.31
N SER A 139 -12.99 0.31 -14.96
CA SER A 139 -12.42 -0.87 -14.28
C SER A 139 -10.89 -0.78 -14.09
N SER A 140 -10.22 -0.01 -14.94
CA SER A 140 -8.79 0.30 -14.87
C SER A 140 -8.48 1.64 -15.56
N LEU A 141 -7.27 2.16 -15.35
CA LEU A 141 -6.72 3.30 -16.09
C LEU A 141 -5.73 2.82 -17.18
N PRO A 142 -5.54 3.57 -18.28
CA PRO A 142 -4.54 3.27 -19.29
C PRO A 142 -3.11 3.46 -18.74
N VAL A 143 -2.14 2.71 -19.27
CA VAL A 143 -0.75 2.76 -18.76
C VAL A 143 -0.10 4.12 -19.02
N SER A 144 -0.47 4.77 -20.13
CA SER A 144 -0.03 6.12 -20.50
C SER A 144 -0.45 7.22 -19.52
N PHE A 145 -1.45 6.97 -18.67
CA PHE A 145 -2.01 7.95 -17.74
C PHE A 145 -0.97 8.50 -16.74
N GLY A 146 0.10 7.74 -16.47
CA GLY A 146 1.22 8.19 -15.62
C GLY A 146 2.04 9.34 -16.22
N ASN A 147 1.88 9.63 -17.51
CA ASN A 147 2.58 10.72 -18.21
C ASN A 147 1.98 12.12 -17.94
N LEU A 148 0.91 12.23 -17.14
CA LEU A 148 0.24 13.49 -16.81
C LEU A 148 1.01 14.30 -15.75
N VAL A 149 2.21 14.77 -16.10
CA VAL A 149 3.18 15.42 -15.18
C VAL A 149 2.63 16.69 -14.51
N SER A 150 1.75 17.43 -15.19
CA SER A 150 1.15 18.68 -14.68
C SER A 150 -0.10 18.49 -13.80
N LEU A 151 -0.55 17.24 -13.58
CA LEU A 151 -1.82 16.98 -12.90
C LEU A 151 -1.73 17.28 -11.40
N SER A 152 -2.59 18.20 -10.92
CA SER A 152 -2.66 18.63 -9.52
C SER A 152 -3.90 18.15 -8.76
N SER A 153 -5.00 17.85 -9.47
CA SER A 153 -6.20 17.24 -8.87
C SER A 153 -6.75 16.13 -9.78
N LEU A 154 -6.95 14.95 -9.19
CA LEU A 154 -7.51 13.77 -9.84
C LEU A 154 -8.67 13.20 -9.02
N LYS A 155 -9.85 13.09 -9.64
CA LYS A 155 -11.05 12.53 -9.02
C LYS A 155 -11.57 11.35 -9.83
N LEU A 156 -11.60 10.19 -9.19
CA LEU A 156 -11.94 8.88 -9.76
C LEU A 156 -12.94 8.13 -8.85
N ASP A 157 -13.55 8.83 -7.89
CA ASP A 157 -14.49 8.25 -6.95
C ASP A 157 -15.76 7.71 -7.62
N HIS A 158 -16.46 6.79 -6.96
CA HIS A 158 -17.66 6.12 -7.50
C HIS A 158 -17.41 5.48 -8.89
N ASN A 159 -16.39 4.63 -8.98
CA ASN A 159 -16.04 3.85 -10.18
C ASN A 159 -15.96 2.35 -9.83
N SER A 160 -15.39 1.52 -10.70
CA SER A 160 -15.24 0.06 -10.52
C SER A 160 -13.78 -0.39 -10.57
N LEU A 161 -12.84 0.50 -10.20
CA LEU A 161 -11.41 0.22 -10.23
C LEU A 161 -11.06 -0.88 -9.23
N THR A 162 -10.41 -1.95 -9.68
CA THR A 162 -9.87 -3.02 -8.83
C THR A 162 -8.39 -2.81 -8.50
N CYS A 163 -7.66 -2.18 -9.42
CA CYS A 163 -6.32 -1.63 -9.20
C CYS A 163 -6.16 -0.35 -10.04
N LEU A 164 -5.10 0.42 -9.78
CA LEU A 164 -4.81 1.62 -10.56
C LEU A 164 -4.20 1.32 -11.94
N GLY A 165 -3.49 0.21 -12.11
CA GLY A 165 -2.81 -0.18 -13.37
C GLY A 165 -1.64 0.72 -13.82
N THR A 166 -1.54 1.93 -13.26
CA THR A 166 -0.69 3.03 -13.72
C THR A 166 0.47 3.32 -12.75
N ASP A 167 1.62 3.72 -13.30
CA ASP A 167 2.77 4.21 -12.54
C ASP A 167 2.63 5.71 -12.23
N LEU A 168 2.44 6.07 -10.95
CA LEU A 168 2.27 7.46 -10.52
C LEU A 168 3.59 8.24 -10.35
N ARG A 169 4.77 7.62 -10.59
CA ARG A 169 6.10 8.22 -10.25
C ARG A 169 6.40 9.58 -10.87
N GLN A 170 5.75 9.95 -11.99
CA GLN A 170 5.95 11.26 -12.63
C GLN A 170 4.97 12.35 -12.17
N MET A 171 3.90 12.00 -11.46
CA MET A 171 2.80 12.91 -11.09
C MET A 171 3.14 13.76 -9.85
N LYS A 172 4.31 14.40 -9.88
CA LYS A 172 4.92 15.12 -8.74
C LYS A 172 4.14 16.38 -8.32
N GLN A 173 3.31 16.92 -9.20
CA GLN A 173 2.45 18.09 -8.92
C GLN A 173 1.10 17.73 -8.28
N LEU A 174 0.79 16.44 -8.09
CA LEU A 174 -0.51 15.99 -7.58
C LEU A 174 -0.71 16.42 -6.12
N GLU A 175 -1.70 17.27 -5.85
CA GLU A 175 -2.06 17.77 -4.52
C GLU A 175 -3.33 17.10 -3.96
N GLU A 176 -4.26 16.69 -4.83
CA GLU A 176 -5.53 16.05 -4.47
C GLU A 176 -5.73 14.75 -5.27
N LEU A 177 -5.97 13.64 -4.57
CA LEU A 177 -6.31 12.35 -5.15
C LEU A 177 -7.51 11.71 -4.42
N ASP A 178 -8.61 11.53 -5.14
CA ASP A 178 -9.78 10.79 -4.66
C ASP A 178 -10.00 9.49 -5.46
N LEU A 179 -9.95 8.37 -4.73
CA LEU A 179 -10.16 7.01 -5.21
C LEU A 179 -11.26 6.30 -4.38
N SER A 180 -12.12 7.05 -3.70
CA SER A 180 -13.14 6.46 -2.82
C SER A 180 -14.31 5.82 -3.57
N GLU A 181 -15.09 4.97 -2.89
CA GLU A 181 -16.22 4.22 -3.48
C GLU A 181 -15.81 3.47 -4.77
N ASN A 182 -14.75 2.67 -4.64
CA ASN A 182 -14.18 1.80 -5.68
C ASN A 182 -13.98 0.36 -5.13
N SER A 183 -13.36 -0.52 -5.91
CA SER A 183 -13.12 -1.93 -5.54
C SER A 183 -11.64 -2.26 -5.30
N LEU A 184 -10.81 -1.26 -4.94
CA LEU A 184 -9.37 -1.43 -4.82
C LEU A 184 -9.01 -2.43 -3.72
N SER A 185 -8.21 -3.45 -4.05
CA SER A 185 -7.62 -4.39 -3.09
C SER A 185 -6.24 -3.93 -2.58
N GLU A 186 -5.52 -3.17 -3.40
CA GLU A 186 -4.17 -2.67 -3.13
C GLU A 186 -3.94 -1.29 -3.75
N ILE A 187 -2.83 -0.64 -3.38
CA ILE A 187 -2.36 0.62 -3.95
C ILE A 187 -0.87 0.49 -4.25
N SER A 188 -0.46 0.87 -5.47
CA SER A 188 0.94 0.83 -5.91
C SER A 188 1.85 1.67 -4.99
N PRO A 189 3.04 1.18 -4.61
CA PRO A 189 4.07 1.95 -3.91
C PRO A 189 4.44 3.29 -4.60
N SER A 190 4.22 3.40 -5.92
CA SER A 190 4.45 4.62 -6.71
C SER A 190 3.74 5.86 -6.13
N ILE A 191 2.64 5.70 -5.38
CA ILE A 191 1.94 6.81 -4.70
C ILE A 191 2.88 7.65 -3.83
N GLY A 192 3.87 7.04 -3.17
CA GLY A 192 4.85 7.73 -2.31
C GLY A 192 5.77 8.71 -3.04
N SER A 193 5.73 8.74 -4.38
CA SER A 193 6.45 9.72 -5.22
C SER A 193 5.68 11.03 -5.42
N CYS A 194 4.39 11.08 -5.09
CA CYS A 194 3.54 12.27 -5.19
C CYS A 194 3.82 13.24 -4.03
N GLN A 195 5.04 13.79 -3.96
CA GLN A 195 5.52 14.56 -2.79
C GLN A 195 4.70 15.82 -2.46
N SER A 196 3.93 16.34 -3.43
CA SER A 196 3.02 17.49 -3.23
C SER A 196 1.65 17.12 -2.66
N LEU A 197 1.34 15.83 -2.49
CA LEU A 197 -0.02 15.37 -2.16
C LEU A 197 -0.44 15.85 -0.77
N ARG A 198 -1.55 16.60 -0.71
CA ARG A 198 -2.14 17.20 0.50
C ARG A 198 -3.37 16.46 0.98
N HIS A 199 -4.16 15.94 0.04
CA HIS A 199 -5.44 15.28 0.29
C HIS A 199 -5.49 13.93 -0.40
N LEU A 200 -5.70 12.86 0.37
CA LEU A 200 -5.75 11.48 -0.12
C LEU A 200 -6.98 10.76 0.45
N ASN A 201 -7.95 10.48 -0.42
CA ASN A 201 -9.17 9.76 -0.06
C ASN A 201 -9.19 8.37 -0.70
N LEU A 202 -9.17 7.34 0.14
CA LEU A 202 -9.14 5.92 -0.21
C LEU A 202 -10.32 5.16 0.43
N SER A 203 -11.30 5.88 0.96
CA SER A 203 -12.39 5.29 1.74
C SER A 203 -13.38 4.47 0.91
N GLN A 204 -14.06 3.50 1.54
CA GLN A 204 -15.03 2.63 0.87
C GLN A 204 -14.39 1.87 -0.32
N ASN A 205 -13.32 1.13 0.00
CA ASN A 205 -12.61 0.20 -0.88
C ASN A 205 -12.45 -1.16 -0.18
N SER A 206 -11.65 -2.08 -0.73
CA SER A 206 -11.37 -3.42 -0.17
C SER A 206 -9.93 -3.58 0.35
N LEU A 207 -9.27 -2.46 0.69
CA LEU A 207 -7.84 -2.43 1.06
C LEU A 207 -7.59 -3.13 2.41
N GLU A 208 -6.59 -4.03 2.43
CA GLU A 208 -6.18 -4.77 3.64
C GLU A 208 -4.87 -4.24 4.25
N LYS A 209 -3.99 -3.64 3.44
CA LYS A 209 -2.69 -3.06 3.82
C LYS A 209 -2.38 -1.82 2.97
N LEU A 210 -1.50 -0.96 3.46
CA LEU A 210 -0.94 0.18 2.72
C LEU A 210 0.54 -0.07 2.37
N PRO A 211 1.07 0.48 1.26
CA PRO A 211 2.50 0.51 1.00
C PRO A 211 3.24 1.32 2.07
N LEU A 212 4.51 0.97 2.34
CA LEU A 212 5.34 1.66 3.35
C LEU A 212 5.71 3.08 2.90
N GLU A 213 5.77 3.24 1.59
CA GLU A 213 6.11 4.43 0.81
C GLU A 213 5.10 5.58 1.05
N ILE A 214 3.93 5.27 1.62
CA ILE A 214 2.97 6.27 2.08
C ILE A 214 3.58 7.25 3.07
N GLY A 215 4.56 6.81 3.88
CA GLY A 215 5.31 7.65 4.82
C GLY A 215 6.24 8.68 4.16
N ASN A 216 6.39 8.67 2.83
CA ASN A 216 7.17 9.66 2.09
C ASN A 216 6.34 10.92 1.71
N LEU A 217 5.02 10.88 1.88
CA LEU A 217 4.08 11.96 1.51
C LEU A 217 4.13 13.15 2.49
N ARG A 218 5.28 13.79 2.65
CA ARG A 218 5.52 14.83 3.68
C ARG A 218 4.61 16.06 3.57
N ALA A 219 3.92 16.29 2.44
CA ALA A 219 2.95 17.37 2.28
C ALA A 219 1.51 17.01 2.74
N LEU A 220 1.24 15.75 3.08
CA LEU A 220 -0.11 15.24 3.34
C LEU A 220 -0.71 15.83 4.61
N ARG A 221 -1.96 16.30 4.52
CA ARG A 221 -2.71 16.97 5.59
C ARG A 221 -3.99 16.24 5.97
N ASP A 222 -4.76 15.74 4.99
CA ASP A 222 -5.96 14.92 5.24
C ASP A 222 -5.80 13.55 4.56
N MET A 223 -5.96 12.49 5.35
CA MET A 223 -5.93 11.12 4.88
C MET A 223 -7.16 10.35 5.36
N ASN A 224 -7.96 9.86 4.40
CA ASN A 224 -9.19 9.12 4.68
C ASN A 224 -9.08 7.67 4.20
N LEU A 225 -9.01 6.75 5.18
CA LEU A 225 -8.87 5.30 5.04
C LEU A 225 -10.14 4.54 5.46
N SER A 226 -11.22 5.27 5.81
CA SER A 226 -12.40 4.68 6.44
C SER A 226 -13.17 3.69 5.55
N ASN A 227 -13.85 2.71 6.15
CA ASN A 227 -14.59 1.66 5.43
C ASN A 227 -13.68 0.87 4.47
N ASN A 228 -12.66 0.24 5.04
CA ASN A 228 -11.75 -0.70 4.38
C ASN A 228 -11.63 -1.95 5.27
N LYS A 229 -10.60 -2.77 5.08
CA LYS A 229 -10.38 -4.01 5.84
C LYS A 229 -9.13 -3.96 6.73
N PHE A 230 -8.46 -2.82 6.87
CA PHE A 230 -7.15 -2.69 7.51
C PHE A 230 -7.11 -3.33 8.90
N HIS A 231 -6.19 -4.29 9.09
CA HIS A 231 -5.91 -4.92 10.40
C HIS A 231 -4.85 -4.17 11.21
N GLU A 232 -3.93 -3.52 10.51
CA GLU A 232 -2.84 -2.69 11.04
C GLU A 232 -2.54 -1.58 10.01
N LEU A 233 -1.78 -0.56 10.40
CA LEU A 233 -1.25 0.48 9.51
C LEU A 233 0.28 0.51 9.64
N PRO A 234 1.03 0.79 8.56
CA PRO A 234 2.49 0.78 8.61
C PRO A 234 3.02 1.87 9.55
N LYS A 235 4.04 1.53 10.34
CA LYS A 235 4.73 2.46 11.27
C LYS A 235 5.33 3.68 10.54
N GLU A 236 5.64 3.52 9.26
CA GLU A 236 6.11 4.57 8.36
C GLU A 236 5.09 5.71 8.19
N LEU A 237 3.80 5.46 8.43
CA LEU A 237 2.76 6.50 8.50
C LEU A 237 3.08 7.56 9.58
N GLY A 238 3.80 7.19 10.64
CA GLY A 238 4.28 8.11 11.67
C GLY A 238 5.30 9.15 11.20
N ARG A 239 5.81 9.04 9.97
CA ARG A 239 6.71 10.05 9.35
C ARG A 239 5.98 11.29 8.82
N LEU A 240 4.64 11.28 8.79
CA LEU A 240 3.83 12.34 8.18
C LEU A 240 3.69 13.57 9.09
N SER A 241 4.75 14.37 9.19
CA SER A 241 4.84 15.50 10.12
C SER A 241 3.79 16.60 9.93
N ASN A 242 3.26 16.76 8.71
CA ASN A 242 2.24 17.75 8.35
C ASN A 242 0.80 17.20 8.38
N LEU A 243 0.58 15.94 8.77
CA LEU A 243 -0.74 15.34 8.81
C LEU A 243 -1.61 16.01 9.88
N GLU A 244 -2.71 16.64 9.47
CA GLU A 244 -3.64 17.34 10.36
C GLU A 244 -4.83 16.45 10.75
N ARG A 245 -5.20 15.50 9.88
CA ARG A 245 -6.40 14.66 10.01
C ARG A 245 -6.18 13.24 9.47
N LEU A 246 -6.60 12.24 10.24
CA LEU A 246 -6.55 10.82 9.88
C LEU A 246 -7.88 10.12 10.22
N ASP A 247 -8.59 9.63 9.20
CA ASP A 247 -9.89 8.95 9.32
C ASP A 247 -9.80 7.46 8.96
N CYS A 248 -9.68 6.59 9.97
CA CYS A 248 -9.56 5.13 9.81
C CYS A 248 -10.82 4.37 10.28
N ARG A 249 -11.97 5.03 10.36
CA ARG A 249 -13.20 4.43 10.91
C ARG A 249 -13.73 3.24 10.09
N HIS A 250 -14.45 2.33 10.71
CA HIS A 250 -14.99 1.11 10.05
C HIS A 250 -13.87 0.30 9.36
N ASN A 251 -12.93 -0.20 10.16
CA ASN A 251 -11.84 -1.07 9.72
C ASN A 251 -11.73 -2.28 10.68
N GLN A 252 -10.60 -2.99 10.69
CA GLN A 252 -10.34 -4.15 11.53
C GLN A 252 -9.18 -3.95 12.51
N LEU A 253 -8.78 -2.69 12.76
CA LEU A 253 -7.58 -2.34 13.51
C LEU A 253 -7.62 -2.89 14.94
N THR A 254 -6.54 -3.55 15.36
CA THR A 254 -6.39 -4.14 16.70
C THR A 254 -5.70 -3.22 17.71
N GLY A 255 -5.02 -2.17 17.24
CA GLY A 255 -4.30 -1.20 18.07
C GLY A 255 -4.27 0.21 17.44
N VAL A 256 -3.73 1.16 18.19
CA VAL A 256 -3.46 2.54 17.72
C VAL A 256 -2.21 2.53 16.81
N PRO A 257 -2.20 3.21 15.66
CA PRO A 257 -1.00 3.32 14.82
C PRO A 257 0.15 4.08 15.53
N LEU A 258 1.40 3.69 15.25
CA LEU A 258 2.59 4.32 15.81
C LEU A 258 2.92 5.64 15.07
N LEU A 259 2.41 6.75 15.58
CA LEU A 259 2.45 8.06 14.92
C LEU A 259 3.65 8.94 15.38
N MET A 260 4.84 8.35 15.39
CA MET A 260 6.07 8.86 16.06
C MET A 260 6.52 10.30 15.75
N SER A 261 6.07 10.93 14.65
CA SER A 261 6.45 12.30 14.28
C SER A 261 5.29 13.14 13.76
N CYS A 262 4.04 12.70 13.96
CA CYS A 262 2.83 13.39 13.49
C CYS A 262 2.41 14.57 14.39
N GLN A 263 3.35 15.49 14.66
CA GLN A 263 3.16 16.61 15.59
C GLN A 263 2.10 17.64 15.14
N SER A 264 1.61 17.58 13.91
CA SER A 264 0.53 18.45 13.41
C SER A 264 -0.90 17.87 13.57
N LEU A 265 -1.04 16.63 14.07
CA LEU A 265 -2.30 15.89 14.02
C LEU A 265 -3.34 16.43 15.01
N LYS A 266 -4.43 16.98 14.48
CA LYS A 266 -5.54 17.58 15.23
C LYS A 266 -6.71 16.61 15.39
N GLU A 267 -6.99 15.82 14.36
CA GLU A 267 -8.17 14.95 14.27
C GLU A 267 -7.78 13.50 13.98
N LEU A 268 -8.10 12.58 14.91
CA LEU A 268 -7.80 11.15 14.77
C LEU A 268 -9.07 10.31 15.04
N TYR A 269 -9.57 9.67 13.98
CA TYR A 269 -10.77 8.85 14.03
C TYR A 269 -10.46 7.35 13.86
N LEU A 270 -10.51 6.60 14.97
CA LEU A 270 -10.29 5.15 15.06
C LEU A 270 -11.57 4.37 15.42
N GLY A 271 -12.73 5.01 15.47
CA GLY A 271 -14.00 4.38 15.80
C GLY A 271 -14.46 3.27 14.84
N ASN A 272 -15.28 2.33 15.31
CA ASN A 272 -15.72 1.13 14.58
C ASN A 272 -14.52 0.28 14.12
N ASN A 273 -13.75 -0.24 15.09
CA ASN A 273 -12.58 -1.09 14.88
C ASN A 273 -12.58 -2.25 15.89
N LYS A 274 -11.43 -2.90 16.11
CA LYS A 274 -11.26 -4.04 17.03
C LYS A 274 -10.27 -3.74 18.17
N ILE A 275 -9.95 -2.46 18.41
CA ILE A 275 -8.93 -2.02 19.37
C ILE A 275 -9.30 -2.45 20.78
N ASN A 276 -8.42 -3.19 21.46
CA ASN A 276 -8.66 -3.76 22.79
C ASN A 276 -7.79 -3.15 23.90
N SER A 277 -6.59 -2.67 23.57
CA SER A 277 -5.69 -1.96 24.48
C SER A 277 -5.17 -0.67 23.86
N LEU A 278 -4.68 0.23 24.72
CA LEU A 278 -4.02 1.48 24.37
C LEU A 278 -2.63 1.46 24.99
N ASN A 279 -1.58 1.70 24.20
CA ASN A 279 -0.23 1.90 24.73
C ASN A 279 -0.05 3.39 25.07
N GLY A 280 0.27 3.70 26.33
CA GLY A 280 0.47 5.08 26.80
C GLY A 280 1.59 5.81 26.05
N GLU A 281 2.65 5.09 25.67
CA GLU A 281 3.78 5.64 24.89
C GLU A 281 3.32 6.34 23.60
N SER A 282 2.29 5.80 22.93
CA SER A 282 1.79 6.32 21.65
C SER A 282 1.21 7.73 21.76
N PHE A 283 0.77 8.17 22.95
CA PHE A 283 0.21 9.51 23.15
C PHE A 283 1.29 10.59 23.28
N SER A 284 2.53 10.22 23.61
CA SER A 284 3.66 11.16 23.70
C SER A 284 4.00 11.85 22.37
N TYR A 285 3.66 11.23 21.23
CA TYR A 285 3.99 11.71 19.90
C TYR A 285 2.91 12.61 19.26
N VAL A 286 1.68 12.63 19.80
CA VAL A 286 0.50 13.29 19.18
C VAL A 286 -0.12 14.36 20.09
N THR A 287 0.73 15.14 20.77
CA THR A 287 0.35 16.14 21.80
C THR A 287 -0.48 17.32 21.28
N SER A 288 -0.65 17.47 19.98
CA SER A 288 -1.45 18.50 19.30
C SER A 288 -2.92 18.12 19.08
N LEU A 289 -3.29 16.88 19.38
CA LEU A 289 -4.62 16.33 19.09
C LEU A 289 -5.75 17.05 19.84
N SER A 290 -6.78 17.47 19.12
CA SER A 290 -7.98 18.14 19.66
C SER A 290 -9.23 17.27 19.61
N ILE A 291 -9.33 16.34 18.66
CA ILE A 291 -10.44 15.38 18.53
C ILE A 291 -9.88 13.95 18.43
N PHE A 292 -10.28 13.10 19.37
CA PHE A 292 -9.98 11.67 19.38
C PHE A 292 -11.27 10.84 19.45
N ASP A 293 -11.49 9.98 18.46
CA ASP A 293 -12.68 9.13 18.34
C ASP A 293 -12.30 7.64 18.36
N PHE A 294 -12.71 6.95 19.42
CA PHE A 294 -12.53 5.52 19.67
C PHE A 294 -13.87 4.77 19.72
N ARG A 295 -15.00 5.37 19.31
CA ARG A 295 -16.34 4.76 19.46
C ARG A 295 -16.41 3.34 18.89
N ASP A 296 -17.27 2.46 19.42
CA ASP A 296 -17.49 1.10 18.88
C ASP A 296 -16.17 0.30 18.72
N ASN A 297 -15.45 0.12 19.82
CA ASN A 297 -14.22 -0.68 19.90
C ASN A 297 -14.32 -1.68 21.08
N ARG A 298 -13.20 -2.21 21.57
CA ARG A 298 -13.12 -3.24 22.63
C ARG A 298 -12.26 -2.81 23.82
N ILE A 299 -11.98 -1.51 23.97
CA ILE A 299 -11.07 -0.95 24.96
C ILE A 299 -11.63 -1.17 26.37
N SER A 300 -10.86 -1.76 27.27
CA SER A 300 -11.27 -2.09 28.64
C SER A 300 -10.71 -1.16 29.72
N ILE A 301 -9.55 -0.56 29.45
CA ILE A 301 -8.77 0.31 30.33
C ILE A 301 -8.28 1.50 29.51
N ILE A 302 -8.34 2.69 30.10
CA ILE A 302 -7.67 3.91 29.60
C ILE A 302 -6.43 4.12 30.49
N PRO A 303 -5.22 4.30 29.94
CA PRO A 303 -4.01 4.50 30.72
C PRO A 303 -3.79 5.98 31.05
N ASP A 304 -3.06 6.28 32.13
CA ASP A 304 -2.90 7.63 32.69
C ASP A 304 -2.18 8.61 31.74
N GLU A 305 -1.32 8.12 30.83
CA GLU A 305 -0.59 8.92 29.84
C GLU A 305 -1.51 9.64 28.83
N ILE A 306 -2.82 9.33 28.79
CA ILE A 306 -3.79 10.11 28.02
C ILE A 306 -3.81 11.59 28.44
N THR A 307 -3.40 11.91 29.67
CA THR A 307 -3.26 13.28 30.19
C THR A 307 -2.17 14.10 29.51
N VAL A 308 -1.23 13.47 28.81
CA VAL A 308 -0.21 14.14 27.98
C VAL A 308 -0.85 14.93 26.83
N LEU A 309 -2.06 14.55 26.40
CA LEU A 309 -2.85 15.21 25.37
C LEU A 309 -3.53 16.51 25.89
N LYS A 310 -2.73 17.46 26.39
CA LYS A 310 -3.23 18.70 27.04
C LYS A 310 -4.16 19.55 26.16
N LYS A 311 -4.12 19.41 24.83
CA LYS A 311 -4.97 20.14 23.87
C LYS A 311 -6.28 19.42 23.48
N LEU A 312 -6.56 18.26 24.07
CA LEU A 312 -7.70 17.42 23.68
C LEU A 312 -9.04 18.06 24.12
N GLU A 313 -9.85 18.49 23.15
CA GLU A 313 -11.15 19.10 23.41
C GLU A 313 -12.31 18.10 23.40
N ARG A 314 -12.21 17.05 22.56
CA ARG A 314 -13.22 15.99 22.43
C ARG A 314 -12.60 14.60 22.44
N LEU A 315 -13.10 13.77 23.35
CA LEU A 315 -12.76 12.35 23.49
C LEU A 315 -14.03 11.50 23.44
N ASP A 316 -14.20 10.73 22.36
CA ASP A 316 -15.37 9.87 22.12
C ASP A 316 -14.98 8.40 22.38
N LEU A 317 -15.40 7.85 23.53
CA LEU A 317 -15.10 6.48 23.99
C LEU A 317 -16.36 5.58 23.97
N ALA A 318 -17.42 5.98 23.25
CA ALA A 318 -18.70 5.28 23.28
C ALA A 318 -18.59 3.80 22.84
N ASN A 319 -19.48 2.95 23.32
CA ASN A 319 -19.62 1.53 22.96
C ASN A 319 -18.29 0.75 23.03
N ASN A 320 -17.60 0.86 24.17
CA ASN A 320 -16.39 0.11 24.50
C ASN A 320 -16.62 -0.79 25.75
N ALA A 321 -15.57 -1.44 26.25
CA ALA A 321 -15.59 -2.32 27.41
C ALA A 321 -15.09 -1.64 28.71
N ILE A 322 -15.03 -0.30 28.74
CA ILE A 322 -14.37 0.47 29.81
C ILE A 322 -15.09 0.29 31.15
N SER A 323 -14.34 -0.15 32.16
CA SER A 323 -14.85 -0.36 33.52
C SER A 323 -14.62 0.83 34.46
N GLY A 324 -13.69 1.71 34.13
CA GLY A 324 -13.36 2.93 34.87
C GLY A 324 -12.41 3.83 34.08
N LEU A 325 -12.23 5.07 34.55
CA LEU A 325 -11.27 6.02 34.00
C LEU A 325 -10.17 6.34 35.04
N PRO A 326 -8.94 6.64 34.60
CA PRO A 326 -7.88 7.11 35.47
C PRO A 326 -8.23 8.46 36.13
N TYR A 327 -7.83 8.64 37.39
CA TYR A 327 -8.15 9.85 38.16
C TYR A 327 -7.41 11.09 37.65
N THR A 328 -6.21 10.89 37.09
CA THR A 328 -5.34 11.89 36.48
C THR A 328 -6.04 12.67 35.36
N MET A 329 -7.00 12.07 34.63
CA MET A 329 -7.84 12.77 33.64
C MET A 329 -8.57 13.98 34.22
N GLY A 330 -8.82 14.03 35.54
CA GLY A 330 -9.36 15.20 36.22
C GLY A 330 -8.53 16.48 36.05
N ALA A 331 -7.26 16.38 35.67
CA ALA A 331 -6.38 17.52 35.35
C ALA A 331 -6.50 18.05 33.90
N MET A 332 -7.27 17.39 33.01
CA MET A 332 -7.39 17.80 31.60
C MET A 332 -8.36 18.99 31.44
N GLU A 333 -7.85 20.21 31.55
CA GLU A 333 -8.68 21.42 31.65
C GLU A 333 -9.36 21.83 30.33
N HIS A 334 -8.75 21.50 29.17
CA HIS A 334 -9.29 21.82 27.85
C HIS A 334 -10.37 20.83 27.36
N LEU A 335 -10.64 19.74 28.09
CA LEU A 335 -11.55 18.68 27.65
C LEU A 335 -13.03 19.09 27.83
N LYS A 336 -13.64 19.57 26.74
CA LYS A 336 -15.04 20.02 26.68
C LYS A 336 -16.01 18.84 26.63
N SER A 337 -15.71 17.84 25.80
CA SER A 337 -16.61 16.73 25.47
C SER A 337 -15.98 15.36 25.74
N LEU A 338 -16.53 14.62 26.72
CA LEU A 338 -16.15 13.25 27.04
C LEU A 338 -17.37 12.33 26.93
N VAL A 339 -17.40 11.48 25.90
CA VAL A 339 -18.53 10.57 25.64
C VAL A 339 -18.18 9.16 26.12
N LEU A 340 -18.93 8.63 27.09
CA LEU A 340 -18.67 7.32 27.73
C LEU A 340 -19.81 6.30 27.52
N ASP A 341 -20.73 6.57 26.61
CA ASP A 341 -21.95 5.79 26.42
C ASP A 341 -21.68 4.32 26.08
N GLY A 342 -22.62 3.42 26.39
CA GLY A 342 -22.49 1.98 26.14
C GLY A 342 -21.48 1.21 27.01
N ASN A 343 -20.61 1.90 27.76
CA ASN A 343 -19.55 1.25 28.55
C ASN A 343 -20.04 0.60 29.86
N PRO A 344 -19.45 -0.53 30.30
CA PRO A 344 -19.76 -1.23 31.54
C PRO A 344 -19.11 -0.57 32.79
N LEU A 345 -19.26 0.75 32.93
CA LEU A 345 -18.64 1.55 34.00
C LEU A 345 -19.05 1.04 35.39
N ARG A 346 -18.03 0.74 36.22
CA ARG A 346 -18.15 0.26 37.61
C ARG A 346 -17.60 1.24 38.64
N SER A 347 -16.49 1.93 38.35
CA SER A 347 -15.90 2.89 39.30
C SER A 347 -16.68 4.22 39.34
N LEU A 348 -17.11 4.71 38.18
CA LEU A 348 -17.93 5.92 38.06
C LEU A 348 -19.41 5.60 38.27
N ARG A 349 -20.02 6.22 39.29
CA ARG A 349 -21.47 6.13 39.49
C ARG A 349 -22.22 6.81 38.33
N ARG A 350 -23.34 6.23 37.90
CA ARG A 350 -24.10 6.68 36.71
C ARG A 350 -24.64 8.11 36.82
N ASP A 351 -24.90 8.60 38.02
CA ASP A 351 -25.30 9.98 38.29
C ASP A 351 -24.17 10.99 38.05
N VAL A 352 -22.90 10.60 38.24
CA VAL A 352 -21.72 11.41 37.86
C VAL A 352 -21.58 11.44 36.34
N VAL A 353 -21.55 10.27 35.69
CA VAL A 353 -21.38 10.13 34.23
C VAL A 353 -22.41 10.98 33.47
N MET A 354 -23.66 10.91 33.88
CA MET A 354 -24.75 11.58 33.18
C MET A 354 -24.95 13.06 33.60
N ARG A 355 -24.12 13.61 34.52
CA ARG A 355 -23.99 15.07 34.74
C ARG A 355 -23.00 15.74 33.77
N GLY A 356 -22.45 14.99 32.82
CA GLY A 356 -21.60 15.51 31.73
C GLY A 356 -20.12 15.65 32.08
N THR A 357 -19.31 16.02 31.08
CA THR A 357 -17.83 16.03 31.12
C THR A 357 -17.28 16.65 32.41
N GLN A 358 -17.68 17.88 32.73
CA GLN A 358 -17.13 18.64 33.86
C GLN A 358 -17.43 18.00 35.22
N ALA A 359 -18.58 17.32 35.37
CA ALA A 359 -18.89 16.57 36.58
C ALA A 359 -18.05 15.29 36.73
N ILE A 360 -17.73 14.63 35.61
CA ILE A 360 -16.81 13.48 35.59
C ILE A 360 -15.39 13.95 35.96
N LEU A 361 -14.88 15.00 35.32
CA LEU A 361 -13.54 15.54 35.59
C LEU A 361 -13.39 16.02 37.05
N LYS A 362 -14.38 16.74 37.58
CA LYS A 362 -14.40 17.14 39.00
C LYS A 362 -14.42 15.94 39.95
N HIS A 363 -15.15 14.87 39.61
CA HIS A 363 -15.18 13.65 40.42
C HIS A 363 -13.83 12.90 40.40
N LEU A 364 -13.19 12.80 39.23
CA LEU A 364 -11.86 12.21 39.08
C LEU A 364 -10.80 13.05 39.82
N ARG A 365 -10.81 14.38 39.67
CA ARG A 365 -9.92 15.31 40.40
C ARG A 365 -10.07 15.20 41.92
N SER A 366 -11.27 14.87 42.42
CA SER A 366 -11.52 14.64 43.86
C SER A 366 -10.99 13.30 44.42
N ARG A 367 -10.36 12.46 43.59
CA ARG A 367 -9.78 11.16 43.96
C ARG A 367 -8.26 11.07 43.83
N ILE A 368 -7.61 12.12 43.35
CA ILE A 368 -6.14 12.24 43.28
C ILE A 368 -5.60 12.44 44.71
N PRO A 369 -4.60 11.64 45.17
CA PRO A 369 -3.96 11.82 46.47
C PRO A 369 -3.36 13.22 46.68
N GLU A 370 -3.22 13.66 47.93
CA GLU A 370 -2.59 14.96 48.25
C GLU A 370 -1.10 15.01 47.88
N GLU A 371 -0.40 13.86 47.86
CA GLU A 371 1.04 13.76 47.64
C GLU A 371 1.47 14.18 46.22
N GLU A 372 0.63 13.96 45.20
CA GLU A 372 0.90 14.38 43.81
C GLU A 372 0.67 15.89 43.57
N LYS A 373 0.15 16.64 44.55
CA LYS A 373 -0.23 18.05 44.38
C LYS A 373 0.91 19.05 44.63
N GLN A 374 2.09 18.60 45.04
CA GLN A 374 3.13 19.47 45.61
C GLN A 374 4.29 19.83 44.66
N GLN A 375 4.25 19.48 43.37
CA GLN A 375 5.28 19.88 42.40
C GLN A 375 4.93 21.10 41.52
N ASP A 376 3.69 21.60 41.56
CA ASP A 376 3.23 22.76 40.75
C ASP A 376 2.38 23.75 41.59
N ALA A 377 2.86 24.17 42.78
CA ALA A 377 2.25 25.27 43.55
C ALA A 377 3.17 25.90 44.64
N THR A 378 4.06 26.82 44.26
CA THR A 378 4.52 27.86 45.20
C THR A 378 3.62 29.08 45.10
N ASP A 379 2.48 29.04 45.80
CA ASP A 379 1.99 30.15 46.63
C ASP A 379 0.68 29.76 47.35
N ALA A 380 0.55 30.22 48.59
CA ALA A 380 -0.51 29.86 49.56
C ALA A 380 -1.14 31.18 50.11
N PRO A 381 -2.08 31.22 51.09
CA PRO A 381 -2.48 30.12 51.99
C PRO A 381 -3.95 30.08 52.53
N VAL A 382 -4.23 29.05 53.35
CA VAL A 382 -5.33 28.86 54.36
C VAL A 382 -6.82 29.04 53.93
N THR A 383 -7.61 27.96 53.97
CA THR A 383 -8.59 27.75 55.08
C THR A 383 -9.25 26.35 55.12
N SER A 384 -8.98 25.66 56.23
CA SER A 384 -9.70 24.56 56.90
C SER A 384 -11.00 23.98 56.29
N LEU A 385 -10.99 22.65 56.11
CA LEU A 385 -12.19 21.79 56.28
C LEU A 385 -12.69 21.82 57.73
N PRO A 386 -13.93 21.38 57.97
CA PRO A 386 -14.07 20.19 58.83
C PRO A 386 -14.91 19.06 58.20
N VAL A 387 -14.68 17.84 58.70
CA VAL A 387 -15.36 16.60 58.32
C VAL A 387 -16.57 16.38 59.25
N SER A 388 -17.72 15.91 58.73
CA SER A 388 -18.52 14.84 59.37
C SER A 388 -19.71 14.31 58.56
N THR A 389 -19.84 12.99 58.65
CA THR A 389 -20.92 12.07 58.28
C THR A 389 -22.37 12.51 58.48
N ALA A 390 -23.27 12.12 57.55
CA ALA A 390 -24.69 11.88 57.83
C ALA A 390 -25.29 10.80 56.90
N ILE A 391 -26.34 10.11 57.38
CA ILE A 391 -27.02 8.94 56.78
C ILE A 391 -28.11 9.39 55.76
N PRO A 392 -28.37 8.66 54.67
CA PRO A 392 -29.37 9.07 53.66
C PRO A 392 -30.80 8.60 53.97
N THR A 393 -31.75 9.53 54.15
CA THR A 393 -33.20 9.26 54.07
C THR A 393 -34.04 10.46 53.62
N THR A 394 -34.50 10.43 52.37
CA THR A 394 -35.79 10.99 51.92
C THR A 394 -36.28 10.17 50.72
N SER A 395 -37.60 10.07 50.53
CA SER A 395 -38.22 9.06 49.64
C SER A 395 -38.29 9.41 48.15
N SER A 396 -37.86 10.62 47.76
CA SER A 396 -37.57 10.96 46.37
C SER A 396 -36.04 11.03 46.18
N GLY A 397 -35.53 10.30 45.18
CA GLY A 397 -34.09 10.05 45.01
C GLY A 397 -33.30 11.22 44.41
N LEU A 398 -33.49 12.43 44.98
CA LEU A 398 -32.97 13.71 44.51
C LEU A 398 -32.23 14.40 45.67
N ASP A 399 -30.91 14.53 45.56
CA ASP A 399 -30.11 15.28 46.53
C ASP A 399 -30.21 16.79 46.23
N MET A 400 -31.11 17.47 46.95
CA MET A 400 -31.38 18.90 46.76
C MET A 400 -30.15 19.79 47.06
N HIS A 401 -29.28 19.39 48.00
CA HIS A 401 -28.04 20.12 48.29
C HIS A 401 -27.05 20.01 47.13
N THR A 402 -26.91 18.82 46.54
CA THR A 402 -26.13 18.63 45.32
C THR A 402 -26.71 19.44 44.15
N ILE A 403 -28.02 19.38 43.90
CA ILE A 403 -28.64 20.09 42.76
C ILE A 403 -28.48 21.63 42.91
N SER A 404 -28.68 22.16 44.12
CA SER A 404 -28.51 23.60 44.41
C SER A 404 -27.05 24.07 44.31
N SER A 405 -26.08 23.21 44.68
CA SER A 405 -24.65 23.56 44.66
C SER A 405 -23.96 23.30 43.30
N THR A 406 -24.47 22.39 42.47
CA THR A 406 -23.94 22.20 41.10
C THR A 406 -24.71 23.00 40.05
N LYS A 407 -25.91 23.50 40.35
CA LYS A 407 -26.88 24.04 39.37
C LYS A 407 -27.19 23.06 38.22
N THR A 408 -26.97 21.75 38.42
CA THR A 408 -27.19 20.72 37.39
C THR A 408 -28.08 19.60 37.88
N LEU A 409 -29.04 19.17 37.05
CA LEU A 409 -29.95 18.07 37.36
C LEU A 409 -29.90 16.99 36.27
N ASN A 410 -30.00 15.74 36.72
CA ASN A 410 -29.80 14.56 35.90
C ASN A 410 -30.82 13.48 36.29
N TYR A 411 -31.78 13.26 35.40
CA TYR A 411 -32.85 12.26 35.51
C TYR A 411 -32.78 11.22 34.37
N SER A 412 -31.58 10.96 33.86
CA SER A 412 -31.34 10.02 32.76
C SER A 412 -31.37 8.54 33.19
N ASN A 413 -31.56 7.64 32.22
CA ASN A 413 -31.48 6.19 32.38
C ASN A 413 -32.32 5.61 33.55
N LYS A 414 -33.51 6.19 33.78
CA LYS A 414 -34.50 5.72 34.76
C LYS A 414 -35.55 4.78 34.14
N LYS A 415 -35.52 4.59 32.82
CA LYS A 415 -36.59 3.98 32.01
C LYS A 415 -37.94 4.71 32.18
N ALA A 416 -37.90 5.99 32.53
CA ALA A 416 -39.10 6.78 32.83
C ALA A 416 -39.94 7.01 31.56
N VAL A 417 -41.26 6.87 31.67
CA VAL A 417 -42.21 7.17 30.58
C VAL A 417 -42.66 8.64 30.62
N ASN A 418 -42.84 9.16 31.84
CA ASN A 418 -43.03 10.57 32.17
C ASN A 418 -42.01 10.96 33.26
N ILE A 419 -41.71 12.25 33.41
CA ILE A 419 -40.87 12.77 34.49
C ILE A 419 -41.78 13.19 35.66
N PRO A 420 -41.52 12.75 36.91
CA PRO A 420 -42.30 13.19 38.07
C PRO A 420 -42.17 14.69 38.34
N ASP A 421 -43.26 15.33 38.74
CA ASP A 421 -43.32 16.77 39.01
C ASP A 421 -42.27 17.24 40.02
N GLU A 422 -42.05 16.48 41.11
CA GLU A 422 -41.01 16.72 42.13
C GLU A 422 -39.61 16.96 41.54
N VAL A 423 -39.28 16.32 40.42
CA VAL A 423 -37.99 16.47 39.72
C VAL A 423 -37.88 17.85 39.07
N LEU A 424 -38.98 18.36 38.50
CA LEU A 424 -39.05 19.64 37.82
C LEU A 424 -39.22 20.80 38.82
N ASP A 425 -39.91 20.56 39.93
CA ASP A 425 -39.99 21.48 41.06
C ASP A 425 -38.63 21.63 41.76
N ALA A 426 -37.88 20.53 41.94
CA ALA A 426 -36.47 20.58 42.38
C ALA A 426 -35.58 21.36 41.40
N ALA A 427 -35.73 21.13 40.09
CA ALA A 427 -34.98 21.85 39.06
C ALA A 427 -35.22 23.36 39.10
N THR A 428 -36.48 23.75 39.31
CA THR A 428 -36.92 25.16 39.32
C THR A 428 -36.48 25.86 40.59
N SER A 429 -36.64 25.20 41.75
CA SER A 429 -36.20 25.72 43.06
C SER A 429 -34.69 25.94 43.14
N ALA A 430 -33.91 25.14 42.40
CA ALA A 430 -32.47 25.26 42.33
C ALA A 430 -31.96 26.17 41.18
N GLU A 431 -32.82 26.66 40.29
CA GLU A 431 -32.45 27.40 39.06
C GLU A 431 -31.43 26.64 38.18
N VAL A 432 -31.72 25.39 37.83
CA VAL A 432 -30.80 24.54 37.07
C VAL A 432 -30.41 25.14 35.72
N THR A 433 -29.10 25.12 35.41
CA THR A 433 -28.52 25.52 34.12
C THR A 433 -28.36 24.34 33.17
N THR A 434 -27.95 23.16 33.65
CA THR A 434 -27.79 21.95 32.82
C THR A 434 -28.76 20.84 33.25
N LEU A 435 -29.61 20.39 32.33
CA LEU A 435 -30.58 19.31 32.56
C LEU A 435 -30.38 18.13 31.61
N ASN A 436 -30.24 16.92 32.18
CA ASN A 436 -30.12 15.69 31.40
C ASN A 436 -31.28 14.71 31.69
N LEU A 437 -32.03 14.36 30.64
CA LEU A 437 -33.22 13.50 30.65
C LEU A 437 -33.10 12.30 29.70
N SER A 438 -31.89 12.05 29.16
CA SER A 438 -31.62 11.04 28.13
C SER A 438 -31.80 9.58 28.58
N LYS A 439 -31.84 8.66 27.61
CA LYS A 439 -31.90 7.19 27.83
C LYS A 439 -33.13 6.75 28.63
N ASN A 440 -34.24 7.45 28.45
CA ASN A 440 -35.53 7.12 29.07
C ASN A 440 -36.49 6.57 28.00
N VAL A 441 -37.79 6.57 28.28
CA VAL A 441 -38.85 6.10 27.38
C VAL A 441 -39.87 7.23 27.14
N LEU A 442 -39.40 8.48 27.16
CA LEU A 442 -40.23 9.68 27.04
C LEU A 442 -40.78 9.79 25.61
N ASN A 443 -42.09 9.93 25.46
CA ASN A 443 -42.76 10.10 24.15
C ASN A 443 -42.94 11.58 23.74
N LYS A 444 -42.82 12.50 24.72
CA LYS A 444 -42.85 13.96 24.62
C LYS A 444 -41.92 14.56 25.69
N VAL A 445 -41.52 15.81 25.51
CA VAL A 445 -40.89 16.62 26.57
C VAL A 445 -41.98 17.25 27.46
N PRO A 446 -41.85 17.28 28.81
CA PRO A 446 -42.87 17.88 29.67
C PRO A 446 -42.94 19.41 29.51
N GLU A 447 -44.16 19.97 29.43
CA GLU A 447 -44.38 21.41 29.30
C GLU A 447 -43.89 22.20 30.53
N ARG A 448 -43.90 21.60 31.73
CA ARG A 448 -43.33 22.21 32.94
C ARG A 448 -41.81 22.46 32.86
N LEU A 449 -41.10 21.90 31.87
CA LEU A 449 -39.70 22.24 31.59
C LEU A 449 -39.50 23.73 31.28
N LEU A 450 -40.52 24.38 30.70
CA LEU A 450 -40.46 25.79 30.29
C LEU A 450 -40.34 26.76 31.48
N LEU A 451 -40.58 26.29 32.72
CA LEU A 451 -40.31 27.03 33.95
C LEU A 451 -38.82 27.35 34.14
N LEU A 452 -37.91 26.54 33.55
CA LEU A 452 -36.46 26.76 33.58
C LEU A 452 -35.95 27.77 32.53
N SER A 453 -36.84 28.42 31.79
CA SER A 453 -36.53 29.40 30.73
C SER A 453 -35.53 30.49 31.11
N LYS A 454 -35.46 30.86 32.40
CA LYS A 454 -34.55 31.90 32.93
C LYS A 454 -33.16 31.41 33.30
N SER A 455 -32.93 30.09 33.42
CA SER A 455 -31.66 29.50 33.90
C SER A 455 -31.02 28.52 32.93
N LEU A 456 -31.81 27.77 32.16
CA LEU A 456 -31.34 26.61 31.39
C LEU A 456 -30.43 27.02 30.21
N THR A 457 -29.18 26.56 30.24
CA THR A 457 -28.17 26.69 29.19
C THR A 457 -28.02 25.40 28.39
N ASP A 458 -28.10 24.22 29.03
CA ASP A 458 -27.74 22.97 28.36
C ASP A 458 -28.80 21.89 28.61
N LEU A 459 -29.36 21.34 27.53
CA LEU A 459 -30.48 20.40 27.60
C LEU A 459 -30.20 19.15 26.76
N ASN A 460 -30.15 18.01 27.44
CA ASN A 460 -30.01 16.71 26.78
C ASN A 460 -31.27 15.85 26.99
N VAL A 461 -31.94 15.46 25.90
CA VAL A 461 -33.12 14.58 25.88
C VAL A 461 -32.93 13.39 24.92
N SER A 462 -31.70 13.07 24.54
CA SER A 462 -31.41 12.04 23.52
C SER A 462 -31.70 10.61 23.97
N VAL A 463 -31.75 9.69 23.01
CA VAL A 463 -32.04 8.26 23.23
C VAL A 463 -33.36 8.08 23.99
N ASN A 464 -34.44 8.60 23.39
CA ASN A 464 -35.80 8.57 23.92
C ASN A 464 -36.78 8.13 22.80
N LYS A 465 -38.08 8.41 22.95
CA LYS A 465 -39.12 8.17 21.93
C LYS A 465 -39.86 9.46 21.55
N ILE A 466 -39.21 10.61 21.70
CA ILE A 466 -39.84 11.92 21.54
C ILE A 466 -40.28 12.10 20.09
N THR A 467 -41.55 12.43 19.91
CA THR A 467 -42.19 12.62 18.59
C THR A 467 -42.38 14.09 18.21
N SER A 468 -42.41 14.97 19.22
CA SER A 468 -42.65 16.41 19.10
C SER A 468 -42.11 17.16 20.33
N LEU A 469 -41.80 18.44 20.17
CA LEU A 469 -41.48 19.37 21.26
C LEU A 469 -42.71 20.26 21.56
N PRO A 470 -42.81 20.87 22.76
CA PRO A 470 -43.85 21.86 23.09
C PRO A 470 -43.87 23.06 22.12
N SER A 471 -45.04 23.66 21.91
CA SER A 471 -45.22 24.87 21.09
C SER A 471 -44.32 26.03 21.52
N ASP A 472 -44.09 26.18 22.82
CA ASP A 472 -43.44 27.33 23.44
C ASP A 472 -41.98 27.04 23.87
N PHE A 473 -41.37 26.01 23.27
CA PHE A 473 -39.99 25.60 23.55
C PHE A 473 -38.96 26.73 23.31
N GLY A 474 -39.26 27.67 22.42
CA GLY A 474 -38.53 28.93 22.22
C GLY A 474 -38.33 29.81 23.45
N CYS A 475 -39.11 29.61 24.52
CA CYS A 475 -38.94 30.37 25.77
C CYS A 475 -37.61 30.09 26.48
N LEU A 476 -36.89 29.02 26.13
CA LEU A 476 -35.57 28.67 26.68
C LEU A 476 -34.43 29.55 26.10
N THR A 477 -34.56 30.87 26.14
CA THR A 477 -33.73 31.80 25.34
C THR A 477 -32.22 31.80 25.67
N LYS A 478 -31.83 31.29 26.85
CA LYS A 478 -30.43 31.12 27.28
C LYS A 478 -29.78 29.81 26.80
N LEU A 479 -30.52 28.93 26.14
CA LEU A 479 -30.04 27.60 25.78
C LEU A 479 -28.87 27.68 24.77
N SER A 480 -27.70 27.18 25.14
CA SER A 480 -26.44 27.13 24.38
C SER A 480 -26.20 25.79 23.68
N SER A 481 -26.57 24.66 24.29
CA SER A 481 -26.44 23.32 23.69
C SER A 481 -27.70 22.48 23.85
N LEU A 482 -28.11 21.79 22.78
CA LEU A 482 -29.34 21.03 22.69
C LEU A 482 -29.15 19.67 21.99
N ASP A 483 -29.25 18.58 22.74
CA ASP A 483 -29.17 17.20 22.22
C ASP A 483 -30.56 16.54 22.16
N LEU A 484 -31.07 16.42 20.93
CA LEU A 484 -32.33 15.75 20.56
C LEU A 484 -32.09 14.39 19.88
N SER A 485 -30.85 13.90 19.82
CA SER A 485 -30.49 12.76 18.97
C SER A 485 -31.17 11.44 19.37
N ASN A 486 -31.26 10.49 18.43
CA ASN A 486 -31.83 9.16 18.66
C ASN A 486 -33.27 9.22 19.23
N ASN A 487 -34.15 9.91 18.50
CA ASN A 487 -35.57 10.12 18.84
C ASN A 487 -36.46 9.81 17.60
N GLN A 488 -37.70 10.32 17.57
CA GLN A 488 -38.65 10.12 16.47
C GLN A 488 -39.20 11.44 15.92
N LEU A 489 -38.47 12.56 16.11
CA LEU A 489 -38.84 13.89 15.64
C LEU A 489 -38.84 13.97 14.11
N SER A 490 -39.79 14.70 13.54
CA SER A 490 -39.87 15.00 12.10
C SER A 490 -39.80 16.49 11.77
N HIS A 491 -40.03 17.34 12.77
CA HIS A 491 -40.07 18.81 12.68
C HIS A 491 -39.69 19.41 14.05
N LEU A 492 -39.34 20.69 14.06
CA LEU A 492 -39.20 21.52 15.26
C LEU A 492 -40.35 22.55 15.26
N PRO A 493 -40.81 23.02 16.44
CA PRO A 493 -41.83 24.07 16.53
C PRO A 493 -41.24 25.42 16.10
N ASP A 494 -42.08 26.28 15.50
CA ASP A 494 -41.64 27.56 14.93
C ASP A 494 -40.95 28.47 15.96
N SER A 495 -41.37 28.42 17.23
CA SER A 495 -40.81 29.22 18.33
C SER A 495 -39.33 28.96 18.62
N CYS A 496 -38.75 27.87 18.13
CA CYS A 496 -37.31 27.63 18.24
C CYS A 496 -36.47 28.74 17.57
N ASP A 497 -37.06 29.59 16.73
CA ASP A 497 -36.43 30.82 16.22
C ASP A 497 -35.96 31.79 17.32
N ARG A 498 -36.53 31.71 18.54
CA ARG A 498 -36.19 32.56 19.70
C ARG A 498 -35.00 32.06 20.53
N LEU A 499 -34.37 30.94 20.18
CA LEU A 499 -33.24 30.36 20.92
C LEU A 499 -31.91 31.09 20.63
N SER A 500 -31.90 32.41 20.85
CA SER A 500 -30.86 33.36 20.45
C SER A 500 -29.48 33.22 21.12
N SER A 501 -29.28 32.18 21.94
CA SER A 501 -27.98 31.82 22.53
C SER A 501 -27.45 30.45 22.06
N LEU A 502 -28.20 29.74 21.21
CA LEU A 502 -27.88 28.36 20.82
C LEU A 502 -26.66 28.33 19.90
N ARG A 503 -25.66 27.52 20.25
CA ARG A 503 -24.40 27.30 19.53
C ARG A 503 -24.27 25.90 18.96
N GLU A 504 -24.75 24.89 19.68
CA GLU A 504 -24.74 23.49 19.23
C GLU A 504 -26.16 22.91 19.24
N ILE A 505 -26.55 22.27 18.13
CA ILE A 505 -27.74 21.41 18.08
C ILE A 505 -27.42 20.05 17.47
N ASN A 506 -27.86 18.99 18.14
CA ASN A 506 -27.76 17.61 17.67
C ASN A 506 -29.15 17.00 17.45
N ILE A 507 -29.50 16.77 16.18
CA ILE A 507 -30.74 16.13 15.74
C ILE A 507 -30.50 14.78 15.04
N CYS A 508 -29.31 14.19 15.18
CA CYS A 508 -28.96 12.92 14.52
C CYS A 508 -29.92 11.77 14.86
N ASN A 509 -30.07 10.80 13.94
CA ASN A 509 -30.92 9.62 14.10
C ASN A 509 -32.38 9.96 14.49
N ASN A 510 -33.05 10.76 13.66
CA ASN A 510 -34.46 11.16 13.79
C ASN A 510 -35.21 10.88 12.46
N ARG A 511 -36.26 11.64 12.12
CA ARG A 511 -37.10 11.48 10.92
C ARG A 511 -37.29 12.79 10.16
N PHE A 512 -36.34 13.73 10.26
CA PHE A 512 -36.40 15.00 9.52
C PHE A 512 -36.25 14.76 8.01
N SER A 513 -37.19 15.27 7.21
CA SER A 513 -37.20 15.14 5.73
C SER A 513 -36.55 16.31 5.00
N ASN A 514 -36.34 17.41 5.70
CA ASN A 514 -35.55 18.60 5.33
C ASN A 514 -34.87 19.11 6.61
N LEU A 515 -33.83 19.95 6.49
CA LEU A 515 -33.29 20.65 7.66
C LEU A 515 -34.35 21.67 8.18
N PRO A 516 -34.64 21.75 9.50
CA PRO A 516 -35.69 22.64 9.99
C PRO A 516 -35.38 24.12 9.74
N SER A 517 -36.32 24.84 9.11
CA SER A 517 -36.16 26.24 8.71
C SER A 517 -35.83 27.19 9.88
N VAL A 518 -36.35 26.89 11.07
CA VAL A 518 -36.05 27.61 12.32
C VAL A 518 -34.57 27.64 12.71
N LEU A 519 -33.74 26.73 12.18
CA LEU A 519 -32.30 26.75 12.47
C LEU A 519 -31.58 27.86 11.69
N TYR A 520 -32.08 28.24 10.52
CA TYR A 520 -31.46 29.27 9.68
C TYR A 520 -31.55 30.69 10.28
N SER A 521 -32.53 30.96 11.14
CA SER A 521 -32.63 32.25 11.86
C SER A 521 -31.65 32.37 13.03
N LEU A 522 -31.07 31.26 13.51
CA LEU A 522 -30.19 31.23 14.69
C LEU A 522 -28.75 31.62 14.33
N ARG A 523 -28.50 32.92 14.27
CA ARG A 523 -27.18 33.51 13.91
C ARG A 523 -26.00 33.12 14.83
N THR A 524 -26.28 32.61 16.02
CA THR A 524 -25.28 32.12 16.99
C THR A 524 -24.89 30.65 16.79
N LEU A 525 -25.55 29.92 15.88
CA LEU A 525 -25.41 28.48 15.76
C LEU A 525 -24.12 28.11 15.01
N GLU A 526 -23.19 27.51 15.74
CA GLU A 526 -21.84 27.16 15.28
C GLU A 526 -21.76 25.71 14.75
N ILE A 527 -22.58 24.81 15.29
CA ILE A 527 -22.55 23.36 15.01
C ILE A 527 -23.98 22.83 14.83
N ILE A 528 -24.22 22.20 13.68
CA ILE A 528 -25.43 21.42 13.39
C ILE A 528 -25.04 19.96 13.11
N LEU A 529 -25.51 19.03 13.94
CA LEU A 529 -25.36 17.59 13.72
C LEU A 529 -26.71 16.99 13.32
N ALA A 530 -26.85 16.52 12.07
CA ALA A 530 -28.12 16.08 11.49
C ALA A 530 -28.03 14.76 10.70
N SER A 531 -26.98 13.97 10.91
CA SER A 531 -26.79 12.68 10.25
C SER A 531 -27.81 11.59 10.66
N GLY A 532 -28.08 10.64 9.76
CA GLY A 532 -29.04 9.56 10.01
C GLY A 532 -30.51 9.99 10.00
N ASN A 533 -30.84 11.03 9.22
CA ASN A 533 -32.20 11.51 9.01
C ASN A 533 -32.71 11.10 7.61
N GLN A 534 -33.70 11.81 7.07
CA GLN A 534 -34.30 11.56 5.76
C GLN A 534 -34.23 12.81 4.85
N ILE A 535 -33.31 13.73 5.14
CA ILE A 535 -33.16 15.04 4.48
C ILE A 535 -32.94 14.82 2.97
N GLN A 536 -33.70 15.53 2.13
CA GLN A 536 -33.64 15.40 0.66
C GLN A 536 -33.07 16.64 -0.03
N ILE A 537 -33.28 17.82 0.55
CA ILE A 537 -32.90 19.12 -0.03
C ILE A 537 -32.13 19.93 1.03
N ILE A 538 -31.11 20.67 0.59
CA ILE A 538 -30.40 21.67 1.37
C ILE A 538 -30.79 23.05 0.83
N ASP A 539 -31.39 23.91 1.65
CA ASP A 539 -31.49 25.34 1.34
C ASP A 539 -30.14 26.01 1.64
N VAL A 540 -29.45 26.44 0.58
CA VAL A 540 -28.10 27.04 0.67
C VAL A 540 -28.14 28.56 0.78
N ASP A 541 -29.17 29.21 0.22
CA ASP A 541 -29.33 30.66 0.34
C ASP A 541 -29.60 31.05 1.80
N SER A 542 -30.38 30.22 2.52
CA SER A 542 -30.54 30.35 3.97
C SER A 542 -29.27 30.01 4.75
N LEU A 543 -28.50 28.98 4.38
CA LEU A 543 -27.22 28.65 5.04
C LEU A 543 -26.16 29.76 4.89
N LEU A 544 -26.11 30.44 3.74
CA LEU A 544 -25.19 31.56 3.49
C LEU A 544 -25.39 32.72 4.48
N SER A 545 -26.57 32.84 5.09
CA SER A 545 -26.84 33.84 6.13
C SER A 545 -26.26 33.50 7.52
N MET A 546 -25.84 32.25 7.75
CA MET A 546 -25.38 31.74 9.04
C MET A 546 -23.87 31.96 9.23
N THR A 547 -23.47 33.20 9.49
CA THR A 547 -22.04 33.59 9.57
C THR A 547 -21.22 32.91 10.67
N ALA A 548 -21.86 32.34 11.69
CA ALA A 548 -21.19 31.59 12.77
C ALA A 548 -21.04 30.09 12.47
N LEU A 549 -21.73 29.55 11.46
CA LEU A 549 -21.83 28.10 11.26
C LEU A 549 -20.51 27.51 10.74
N SER A 550 -19.85 26.73 11.58
CA SER A 550 -18.55 26.11 11.32
C SER A 550 -18.65 24.65 10.87
N THR A 551 -19.68 23.92 11.31
CA THR A 551 -19.80 22.47 11.13
C THR A 551 -21.24 22.08 10.82
N LEU A 552 -21.44 21.30 9.75
CA LEU A 552 -22.74 20.78 9.32
C LEU A 552 -22.60 19.30 8.94
N ASP A 553 -23.08 18.40 9.82
CA ASP A 553 -23.07 16.96 9.57
C ASP A 553 -24.40 16.48 8.97
N LEU A 554 -24.36 16.03 7.72
CA LEU A 554 -25.51 15.57 6.93
C LEU A 554 -25.35 14.13 6.44
N GLN A 555 -24.43 13.33 7.00
CA GLN A 555 -24.22 11.94 6.58
C GLN A 555 -25.49 11.08 6.68
N ASN A 556 -25.58 10.02 5.85
CA ASN A 556 -26.65 9.02 5.94
C ASN A 556 -28.06 9.63 5.92
N ASN A 557 -28.29 10.52 4.95
CA ASN A 557 -29.57 11.15 4.61
C ASN A 557 -29.98 10.71 3.18
N ASN A 558 -30.95 11.40 2.54
CA ASN A 558 -31.44 11.08 1.19
C ASN A 558 -31.17 12.24 0.19
N ILE A 559 -30.10 13.01 0.37
CA ILE A 559 -29.84 14.23 -0.42
C ILE A 559 -29.42 13.85 -1.84
N ALA A 560 -30.37 13.96 -2.78
CA ALA A 560 -30.20 13.46 -4.14
C ALA A 560 -29.24 14.31 -5.01
N GLN A 561 -29.13 15.61 -4.71
CA GLN A 561 -28.22 16.55 -5.37
C GLN A 561 -27.70 17.55 -4.33
N VAL A 562 -26.41 17.86 -4.37
CA VAL A 562 -25.76 18.87 -3.53
C VAL A 562 -25.63 20.16 -4.34
N PRO A 563 -26.23 21.30 -3.92
CA PRO A 563 -26.16 22.54 -4.70
C PRO A 563 -24.72 23.09 -4.73
N PRO A 564 -24.17 23.47 -5.91
CA PRO A 564 -22.79 23.95 -6.02
C PRO A 564 -22.50 25.23 -5.23
N GLN A 565 -23.54 26.03 -4.93
CA GLN A 565 -23.47 27.21 -4.07
C GLN A 565 -22.91 26.91 -2.68
N LEU A 566 -23.04 25.66 -2.19
CA LEU A 566 -22.52 25.25 -0.88
C LEU A 566 -20.99 25.35 -0.81
N GLY A 567 -20.30 25.24 -1.96
CA GLY A 567 -18.85 25.46 -2.08
C GLY A 567 -18.39 26.90 -1.86
N ASN A 568 -19.30 27.88 -1.86
CA ASN A 568 -18.97 29.27 -1.53
C ASN A 568 -18.85 29.51 -0.01
N VAL A 569 -19.34 28.58 0.83
CA VAL A 569 -19.34 28.71 2.29
C VAL A 569 -18.00 28.22 2.86
N THR A 570 -16.91 28.95 2.59
CA THR A 570 -15.52 28.51 2.88
C THR A 570 -15.22 28.23 4.35
N GLN A 571 -16.00 28.80 5.28
CA GLN A 571 -15.91 28.55 6.72
C GLN A 571 -16.60 27.25 7.19
N LEU A 572 -17.41 26.62 6.33
CA LEU A 572 -18.32 25.53 6.71
C LEU A 572 -17.75 24.15 6.40
N ARG A 573 -17.44 23.39 7.44
CA ARG A 573 -17.09 21.97 7.37
C ARG A 573 -18.37 21.13 7.19
N CYS A 574 -18.83 21.01 5.94
CA CYS A 574 -20.00 20.20 5.58
C CYS A 574 -19.62 18.73 5.30
N ASN A 575 -20.39 17.78 5.81
CA ASN A 575 -20.11 16.35 5.72
C ASN A 575 -21.29 15.55 5.13
N LEU A 576 -21.12 15.01 3.92
CA LEU A 576 -22.24 14.54 3.06
C LEU A 576 -22.18 13.04 2.68
N ARG A 577 -21.30 12.24 3.28
CA ARG A 577 -21.16 10.79 2.93
C ARG A 577 -22.48 10.02 3.09
N ARG A 578 -22.71 9.02 2.21
CA ARG A 578 -23.92 8.15 2.20
C ARG A 578 -25.25 8.90 2.02
N ASN A 579 -25.32 9.85 1.08
CA ASN A 579 -26.57 10.50 0.69
C ASN A 579 -27.23 9.92 -0.57
N PHE A 580 -26.46 9.19 -1.40
CA PHE A 580 -26.99 8.56 -2.60
C PHE A 580 -27.81 7.29 -2.28
N GLY A 581 -28.93 7.14 -3.00
CA GLY A 581 -30.02 6.24 -2.62
C GLY A 581 -29.67 4.75 -2.67
N LYS A 582 -30.25 3.98 -1.74
CA LYS A 582 -30.11 2.52 -1.65
C LYS A 582 -30.62 1.81 -2.91
N VAL A 583 -29.71 1.41 -3.79
CA VAL A 583 -29.98 0.33 -4.76
C VAL A 583 -30.22 -0.96 -3.96
N PRO A 584 -31.33 -1.69 -4.18
CA PRO A 584 -31.66 -2.85 -3.36
C PRO A 584 -30.78 -4.06 -3.73
N SER A 585 -29.72 -4.29 -2.96
CA SER A 585 -28.88 -5.49 -3.14
C SER A 585 -29.60 -6.76 -2.69
N CYS A 586 -29.46 -7.82 -3.47
CA CYS A 586 -30.07 -9.12 -3.19
C CYS A 586 -29.43 -9.76 -1.95
N ARG A 587 -30.15 -9.81 -0.83
CA ARG A 587 -29.76 -10.66 0.31
C ARG A 587 -30.03 -12.13 -0.01
N VAL A 588 -29.03 -12.98 0.17
CA VAL A 588 -29.21 -14.44 0.23
C VAL A 588 -30.13 -14.77 1.40
N ALA A 589 -31.20 -15.51 1.11
CA ALA A 589 -32.25 -15.84 2.07
C ALA A 589 -31.97 -17.22 2.70
N SER A 590 -32.06 -17.34 4.02
CA SER A 590 -31.84 -18.61 4.72
C SER A 590 -33.06 -19.55 4.58
N LEU A 591 -32.79 -20.86 4.67
CA LEU A 591 -33.67 -21.97 4.24
C LEU A 591 -35.11 -22.00 4.81
N ASN A 592 -35.41 -21.28 5.89
CA ASN A 592 -36.74 -21.23 6.52
C ASN A 592 -37.54 -19.94 6.24
N SER A 593 -37.05 -19.06 5.37
CA SER A 593 -37.74 -17.79 5.06
C SER A 593 -38.71 -17.90 3.87
N THR A 594 -39.83 -17.17 3.95
CA THR A 594 -40.78 -17.01 2.83
C THR A 594 -40.47 -15.69 2.12
N VAL A 595 -40.14 -15.74 0.83
CA VAL A 595 -39.75 -14.58 0.03
C VAL A 595 -40.92 -14.15 -0.86
N VAL A 596 -41.18 -12.84 -0.93
CA VAL A 596 -42.26 -12.25 -1.72
C VAL A 596 -41.70 -11.19 -2.66
N PHE A 597 -41.88 -11.40 -3.96
CA PHE A 597 -41.50 -10.44 -5.00
C PHE A 597 -42.75 -9.70 -5.51
N PRO A 598 -42.92 -8.40 -5.17
CA PRO A 598 -43.93 -7.57 -5.82
C PRO A 598 -43.51 -7.25 -7.25
N CYS A 599 -44.49 -7.08 -8.15
CA CYS A 599 -44.28 -6.44 -9.44
C CYS A 599 -45.26 -5.29 -9.61
N ALA A 600 -44.74 -4.11 -9.94
CA ALA A 600 -45.50 -2.87 -10.11
C ALA A 600 -45.28 -2.32 -11.52
N PRO A 601 -46.29 -1.67 -12.12
CA PRO A 601 -46.10 -0.95 -13.38
C PRO A 601 -45.24 0.32 -13.16
N PRO A 602 -44.54 0.81 -14.19
CA PRO A 602 -43.79 2.06 -14.10
C PRO A 602 -44.72 3.26 -13.87
N LEU A 603 -44.23 4.23 -13.08
CA LEU A 603 -44.93 5.45 -12.71
C LEU A 603 -45.46 6.20 -13.95
N GLY A 604 -46.72 6.67 -13.88
CA GLY A 604 -47.39 7.38 -14.96
C GLY A 604 -48.23 6.53 -15.92
N SER A 605 -48.49 5.25 -15.61
CA SER A 605 -49.36 4.38 -16.42
C SER A 605 -50.65 3.95 -15.69
N PRO A 606 -51.78 3.75 -16.41
CA PRO A 606 -53.05 3.32 -15.80
C PRO A 606 -52.98 1.88 -15.27
N PRO A 607 -53.89 1.48 -14.35
CA PRO A 607 -53.81 0.18 -13.66
C PRO A 607 -54.06 -1.01 -14.61
N ALA A 608 -52.97 -1.56 -15.16
CA ALA A 608 -52.96 -2.84 -15.87
C ALA A 608 -52.88 -4.01 -14.90
N GLU A 609 -53.36 -5.20 -15.29
CA GLU A 609 -53.12 -6.41 -14.52
C GLU A 609 -51.69 -6.92 -14.73
N VAL A 610 -51.02 -7.33 -13.64
CA VAL A 610 -49.60 -7.66 -13.63
C VAL A 610 -49.39 -9.08 -13.08
N THR A 611 -48.68 -9.91 -13.84
CA THR A 611 -48.53 -11.35 -13.59
C THR A 611 -47.11 -11.85 -13.87
N TRP A 612 -46.69 -12.87 -13.10
CA TRP A 612 -45.41 -13.55 -13.25
C TRP A 612 -45.55 -14.86 -14.05
N TYR A 613 -44.57 -15.14 -14.89
CA TYR A 613 -44.46 -16.35 -15.73
C TYR A 613 -43.10 -17.00 -15.53
N LYS A 614 -43.01 -18.34 -15.55
CA LYS A 614 -41.72 -19.05 -15.63
C LYS A 614 -41.30 -19.17 -17.09
N ILE A 615 -40.03 -18.89 -17.39
CA ILE A 615 -39.48 -19.05 -18.74
C ILE A 615 -39.18 -20.54 -18.98
N GLY A 616 -39.59 -21.07 -20.14
CA GLY A 616 -39.32 -22.45 -20.57
C GLY A 616 -40.51 -23.42 -20.48
N GLU A 617 -41.56 -23.09 -19.72
CA GLU A 617 -42.81 -23.88 -19.70
C GLU A 617 -43.81 -23.31 -20.73
N SER A 618 -44.49 -24.18 -21.48
CA SER A 618 -45.45 -23.77 -22.50
C SER A 618 -46.67 -23.07 -21.87
N SER A 619 -47.19 -22.05 -22.55
CA SER A 619 -47.95 -20.94 -21.96
C SER A 619 -49.26 -21.35 -21.26
N SER A 620 -49.13 -21.76 -20.00
CA SER A 620 -50.23 -22.05 -19.09
C SER A 620 -50.20 -21.06 -17.92
N ILE A 621 -51.38 -20.51 -17.60
CA ILE A 621 -51.53 -19.65 -16.41
C ILE A 621 -51.35 -20.55 -15.19
N LEU A 622 -50.52 -20.13 -14.22
CA LEU A 622 -50.25 -20.82 -12.95
C LEU A 622 -51.51 -20.91 -12.06
N ARG A 623 -52.49 -21.73 -12.46
CA ARG A 623 -53.74 -22.01 -11.73
C ARG A 623 -53.49 -23.02 -10.62
N ASN A 624 -53.45 -22.50 -9.38
CA ASN A 624 -53.74 -23.19 -8.11
C ASN A 624 -53.57 -24.73 -8.09
N LYS A 625 -52.33 -25.21 -7.95
CA LYS A 625 -52.06 -26.55 -7.39
C LYS A 625 -51.20 -26.44 -6.12
N GLY A 626 -51.86 -26.54 -4.97
CA GLY A 626 -51.28 -26.90 -3.67
C GLY A 626 -50.33 -25.91 -2.99
N ARG A 627 -49.18 -25.59 -3.60
CA ARG A 627 -48.00 -25.06 -2.87
C ARG A 627 -47.59 -23.62 -3.22
N ARG A 628 -47.99 -23.07 -4.37
CA ARG A 628 -47.72 -21.66 -4.76
C ARG A 628 -49.02 -20.85 -4.79
N ARG A 629 -49.15 -19.82 -3.96
CA ARG A 629 -50.26 -18.85 -3.98
C ARG A 629 -49.81 -17.56 -4.68
N VAL A 630 -50.22 -17.37 -5.93
CA VAL A 630 -50.11 -16.07 -6.60
C VAL A 630 -51.27 -15.19 -6.15
N ARG A 631 -50.99 -14.11 -5.42
CA ARG A 631 -51.92 -12.96 -5.32
C ARG A 631 -51.59 -12.00 -6.48
N LYS A 632 -52.58 -11.24 -6.97
CA LYS A 632 -52.37 -10.29 -8.09
C LYS A 632 -51.13 -9.40 -7.81
N GLY A 633 -50.19 -9.36 -8.76
CA GLY A 633 -48.93 -8.61 -8.62
C GLY A 633 -47.86 -9.17 -7.67
N GLN A 634 -48.02 -10.35 -7.04
CA GLN A 634 -47.04 -10.90 -6.08
C GLN A 634 -46.70 -12.38 -6.33
N LEU A 635 -45.39 -12.66 -6.49
CA LEU A 635 -44.83 -14.01 -6.50
C LEU A 635 -44.37 -14.37 -5.08
N VAL A 636 -44.89 -15.47 -4.53
CA VAL A 636 -44.59 -15.94 -3.16
C VAL A 636 -43.91 -17.30 -3.23
N ILE A 637 -42.70 -17.40 -2.68
CA ILE A 637 -41.91 -18.63 -2.62
C ILE A 637 -41.70 -19.02 -1.15
N LYS A 638 -42.01 -20.26 -0.81
CA LYS A 638 -41.74 -20.87 0.50
C LYS A 638 -40.60 -21.87 0.36
N GLY A 639 -39.60 -21.80 1.23
CA GLY A 639 -38.51 -22.78 1.27
C GLY A 639 -39.01 -24.20 1.53
N GLY A 640 -38.28 -25.20 1.01
CA GLY A 640 -38.50 -26.62 1.34
C GLY A 640 -38.93 -27.55 0.19
N GLN A 641 -38.22 -27.55 -0.96
CA GLN A 641 -37.79 -28.78 -1.64
C GLN A 641 -36.83 -28.47 -2.80
N VAL A 642 -35.97 -29.45 -3.13
CA VAL A 642 -34.96 -29.36 -4.20
C VAL A 642 -35.65 -29.52 -5.55
N GLY A 643 -35.43 -28.58 -6.49
CA GLY A 643 -36.01 -28.60 -7.84
C GLY A 643 -36.72 -27.32 -8.31
N ASP A 644 -36.91 -26.32 -7.44
CA ASP A 644 -37.71 -25.11 -7.75
C ASP A 644 -36.94 -23.99 -8.52
N SER A 645 -35.73 -24.27 -9.01
CA SER A 645 -34.90 -23.34 -9.76
C SER A 645 -35.48 -22.95 -11.13
N GLY A 646 -35.05 -21.79 -11.64
CA GLY A 646 -35.43 -21.31 -12.97
C GLY A 646 -35.53 -19.78 -13.07
N GLU A 647 -35.94 -19.32 -14.24
CA GLU A 647 -36.10 -17.90 -14.56
C GLU A 647 -37.58 -17.50 -14.60
N TYR A 648 -37.89 -16.35 -14.01
CA TYR A 648 -39.25 -15.83 -13.89
C TYR A 648 -39.32 -14.39 -14.44
N ARG A 649 -40.27 -14.12 -15.33
CA ARG A 649 -40.48 -12.83 -16.00
C ARG A 649 -41.80 -12.21 -15.53
N CYS A 650 -41.78 -10.94 -15.17
CA CYS A 650 -43.02 -10.20 -14.94
C CYS A 650 -43.54 -9.59 -16.25
N VAL A 651 -44.86 -9.65 -16.48
CA VAL A 651 -45.52 -9.08 -17.65
C VAL A 651 -46.80 -8.37 -17.22
N ALA A 652 -46.97 -7.13 -17.68
CA ALA A 652 -48.23 -6.40 -17.58
C ALA A 652 -49.11 -6.74 -18.78
N GLN A 653 -50.33 -7.22 -18.55
CA GLN A 653 -51.31 -7.44 -19.60
C GLN A 653 -52.17 -6.19 -19.78
N ASN A 654 -52.01 -5.52 -20.93
CA ASN A 654 -53.03 -4.62 -21.44
C ASN A 654 -53.03 -4.60 -22.99
N ILE A 655 -54.19 -4.30 -23.58
CA ILE A 655 -54.49 -4.64 -24.98
C ILE A 655 -53.95 -3.56 -25.93
N ALA A 656 -52.71 -3.73 -26.40
CA ALA A 656 -52.19 -3.21 -27.68
C ALA A 656 -50.74 -3.65 -27.93
N ARG A 657 -49.90 -3.63 -26.89
CA ARG A 657 -48.47 -3.99 -26.96
C ARG A 657 -48.03 -4.66 -25.65
N ARG A 658 -47.55 -5.91 -25.73
CA ARG A 658 -46.83 -6.52 -24.59
C ARG A 658 -45.56 -5.71 -24.33
N ARG A 659 -45.40 -5.20 -23.11
CA ARG A 659 -44.11 -4.73 -22.59
C ARG A 659 -43.65 -5.75 -21.56
N GLU A 660 -42.48 -6.31 -21.79
CA GLU A 660 -41.88 -7.30 -20.91
C GLU A 660 -41.09 -6.60 -19.79
N GLY A 661 -41.27 -7.08 -18.56
CA GLY A 661 -40.50 -6.63 -17.40
C GLY A 661 -39.18 -7.40 -17.24
N PRO A 662 -38.35 -7.00 -16.25
CA PRO A 662 -37.10 -7.69 -15.96
C PRO A 662 -37.31 -9.17 -15.59
N VAL A 663 -36.28 -9.97 -15.85
CA VAL A 663 -36.23 -11.40 -15.52
C VAL A 663 -35.46 -11.59 -14.22
N ILE A 664 -36.01 -12.41 -13.31
CA ILE A 664 -35.37 -12.83 -12.07
C ILE A 664 -34.98 -14.30 -12.21
N LYS A 665 -33.69 -14.61 -12.02
CA LYS A 665 -33.15 -15.97 -12.01
C LYS A 665 -33.02 -16.45 -10.56
N LEU A 666 -33.61 -17.60 -10.25
CA LEU A 666 -33.64 -18.19 -8.92
C LEU A 666 -32.88 -19.51 -8.87
N VAL A 667 -31.91 -19.56 -7.95
CA VAL A 667 -31.07 -20.71 -7.64
C VAL A 667 -31.14 -20.94 -6.13
N VAL A 668 -31.25 -22.20 -5.72
CA VAL A 668 -31.30 -22.61 -4.31
C VAL A 668 -30.19 -23.64 -4.12
N GLY A 669 -29.26 -23.38 -3.19
CA GLY A 669 -28.15 -24.28 -2.86
C GLY A 669 -28.45 -25.15 -1.63
N GLU A 670 -27.72 -26.25 -1.51
CA GLU A 670 -27.79 -27.19 -0.38
C GLU A 670 -26.72 -26.87 0.68
N ASN A 671 -26.93 -27.34 1.92
CA ASN A 671 -26.15 -26.96 3.11
C ASN A 671 -25.29 -28.13 3.64
N VAL A 672 -23.96 -28.00 3.65
CA VAL A 672 -22.99 -28.72 4.51
C VAL A 672 -21.76 -27.81 4.65
N SER A 673 -21.39 -27.13 5.75
CA SER A 673 -20.99 -27.53 7.13
C SER A 673 -19.68 -28.32 7.25
N SER A 674 -18.59 -27.62 7.62
CA SER A 674 -17.40 -28.07 8.37
C SER A 674 -16.64 -29.34 7.93
N ALA A 675 -15.42 -29.11 7.42
CA ALA A 675 -14.16 -29.83 7.68
C ALA A 675 -14.13 -31.36 7.91
N LEU A 676 -13.39 -32.07 7.05
CA LEU A 676 -12.28 -32.98 7.43
C LEU A 676 -11.53 -33.48 6.18
N CYS A 677 -10.30 -33.98 6.35
CA CYS A 677 -9.50 -34.57 5.27
C CYS A 677 -9.72 -36.09 5.18
N ASN A 678 -9.72 -36.67 3.97
CA ASN A 678 -8.71 -37.69 3.64
C ASN A 678 -8.61 -38.01 2.14
N LYS A 679 -7.60 -38.83 1.82
CA LYS A 679 -7.24 -39.36 0.50
C LYS A 679 -8.30 -40.34 -0.06
N ASP A 680 -8.39 -40.46 -1.38
CA ASP A 680 -7.93 -41.65 -2.13
C ASP A 680 -8.08 -41.43 -3.66
N GLU A 681 -7.27 -42.14 -4.46
CA GLU A 681 -7.18 -42.04 -5.93
C GLU A 681 -7.11 -43.45 -6.57
N PRO A 682 -7.33 -43.60 -7.90
CA PRO A 682 -8.11 -42.75 -8.83
C PRO A 682 -9.36 -43.52 -9.35
N PRO A 683 -9.40 -44.36 -10.42
CA PRO A 683 -8.66 -44.45 -11.69
C PRO A 683 -9.51 -44.28 -12.99
N CYS A 684 -8.79 -44.13 -14.11
CA CYS A 684 -9.11 -44.61 -15.48
C CYS A 684 -10.22 -44.00 -16.36
N ILE A 685 -9.72 -43.33 -17.43
CA ILE A 685 -10.08 -43.48 -18.86
C ILE A 685 -10.98 -42.39 -19.51
N ASN A 686 -10.27 -41.49 -20.19
CA ASN A 686 -10.52 -40.90 -21.52
C ASN A 686 -11.94 -40.46 -21.93
N GLN A 687 -12.12 -39.15 -22.05
CA GLN A 687 -12.24 -38.56 -23.39
C GLN A 687 -11.62 -37.15 -23.45
N SER A 688 -11.11 -36.79 -24.63
CA SER A 688 -10.19 -35.68 -24.89
C SER A 688 -10.80 -34.28 -24.73
N LEU A 689 -10.10 -33.40 -24.01
CA LEU A 689 -10.23 -31.94 -24.08
C LEU A 689 -8.83 -31.32 -24.27
N PRO A 690 -8.62 -30.38 -25.22
CA PRO A 690 -7.39 -29.61 -25.32
C PRO A 690 -7.27 -28.53 -24.23
N ASP A 691 -6.03 -28.20 -23.89
CA ASP A 691 -5.56 -26.92 -23.33
C ASP A 691 -6.31 -26.33 -22.13
N CYS A 692 -6.00 -26.86 -20.94
CA CYS A 692 -6.25 -26.21 -19.65
C CYS A 692 -4.95 -25.97 -18.84
N GLU A 693 -3.88 -25.52 -19.51
CA GLU A 693 -2.60 -25.13 -18.89
C GLU A 693 -2.25 -23.63 -19.05
N THR A 694 -3.24 -22.73 -19.06
CA THR A 694 -3.02 -21.28 -19.31
C THR A 694 -3.53 -20.34 -18.21
N LYS A 695 -3.72 -20.84 -16.97
CA LYS A 695 -3.97 -20.00 -15.77
C LYS A 695 -3.20 -20.43 -14.51
N ARG A 696 -1.88 -20.61 -14.65
CA ARG A 696 -0.92 -20.64 -13.52
C ARG A 696 0.24 -19.65 -13.63
N ASN A 697 0.37 -18.95 -14.75
CA ASN A 697 1.51 -18.06 -15.04
C ASN A 697 1.12 -16.57 -14.99
N GLU A 698 0.35 -16.16 -13.98
CA GLU A 698 0.35 -14.74 -13.58
C GLU A 698 1.67 -14.47 -12.84
N THR A 699 2.65 -13.96 -13.58
CA THR A 699 4.01 -13.77 -13.08
C THR A 699 4.05 -12.65 -12.03
N PHE A 700 4.23 -13.05 -10.77
CA PHE A 700 4.46 -12.12 -9.65
C PHE A 700 5.63 -11.18 -9.98
N LYS A 701 5.32 -9.91 -10.28
CA LYS A 701 6.32 -8.86 -10.51
C LYS A 701 6.89 -8.38 -9.18
N PHE A 702 7.77 -9.19 -8.60
CA PHE A 702 8.61 -8.74 -7.50
C PHE A 702 9.52 -7.59 -7.96
N GLU A 703 9.48 -6.49 -7.21
CA GLU A 703 10.41 -5.37 -7.33
C GLU A 703 11.83 -5.83 -6.95
N PRO A 704 12.88 -5.25 -7.56
CA PRO A 704 14.23 -5.80 -7.48
C PRO A 704 14.78 -5.76 -6.05
N THR A 705 14.84 -6.94 -5.44
CA THR A 705 15.09 -7.12 -4.01
C THR A 705 16.51 -7.59 -3.78
N LEU A 706 17.24 -6.87 -2.94
CA LEU A 706 18.58 -7.21 -2.48
C LEU A 706 18.46 -8.18 -1.29
N LEU A 707 18.91 -9.43 -1.48
CA LEU A 707 19.04 -10.42 -0.43
C LEU A 707 20.48 -10.36 0.11
N VAL A 708 20.62 -10.07 1.41
CA VAL A 708 21.90 -9.95 2.10
C VAL A 708 22.02 -11.03 3.16
N GLY A 709 23.07 -11.85 3.09
CA GLY A 709 23.36 -12.89 4.09
C GLY A 709 24.27 -12.36 5.19
N SER A 710 23.88 -12.62 6.42
CA SER A 710 24.65 -12.49 7.65
C SER A 710 24.68 -13.87 8.33
N GLN A 711 25.70 -14.12 9.14
CA GLN A 711 25.88 -15.39 9.83
C GLN A 711 24.63 -15.88 10.59
N ASP A 712 23.84 -14.94 11.14
CA ASP A 712 22.69 -15.21 12.02
C ASP A 712 21.31 -14.95 11.37
N ALA A 713 21.26 -14.46 10.11
CA ALA A 713 20.02 -14.14 9.39
C ALA A 713 20.25 -13.81 7.90
N PHE A 714 19.21 -13.98 7.08
CA PHE A 714 19.10 -13.19 5.84
C PHE A 714 18.35 -11.89 6.11
N PHE A 715 18.70 -10.84 5.38
CA PHE A 715 17.93 -9.62 5.28
C PHE A 715 17.47 -9.42 3.84
N THR A 716 16.15 -9.29 3.63
CA THR A 716 15.64 -8.72 2.37
C THR A 716 15.56 -7.21 2.52
N VAL A 717 16.09 -6.52 1.51
CA VAL A 717 16.13 -5.05 1.41
C VAL A 717 15.66 -4.66 0.01
N ASP A 718 14.71 -3.74 -0.07
CA ASP A 718 14.32 -3.15 -1.35
C ASP A 718 15.41 -2.16 -1.82
N LEU A 719 15.84 -2.28 -3.08
CA LEU A 719 16.82 -1.36 -3.68
C LEU A 719 16.30 0.07 -3.82
N PHE A 720 14.97 0.27 -3.83
CA PHE A 720 14.35 1.59 -3.81
C PHE A 720 14.10 2.11 -2.37
N ASN A 721 13.87 1.24 -1.39
CA ASN A 721 13.63 1.56 0.02
C ASN A 721 14.59 0.83 0.98
N ILE A 722 15.86 1.26 0.95
CA ILE A 722 16.99 0.70 1.72
C ILE A 722 16.76 0.74 3.26
N SER A 723 15.78 1.52 3.73
CA SER A 723 15.37 1.57 5.15
C SER A 723 14.63 0.30 5.60
N SER A 724 13.97 -0.42 4.70
CA SER A 724 13.21 -1.63 5.01
C SER A 724 14.12 -2.87 4.99
N ARG A 725 14.72 -3.21 6.15
CA ARG A 725 15.36 -4.51 6.36
C ARG A 725 14.36 -5.49 6.98
N ARG A 726 13.98 -6.55 6.27
CA ARG A 726 13.15 -7.64 6.83
C ARG A 726 14.06 -8.85 7.15
N PRO A 727 14.26 -9.21 8.42
CA PRO A 727 15.03 -10.39 8.78
C PRO A 727 14.25 -11.67 8.46
N ILE A 728 14.95 -12.68 7.96
CA ILE A 728 14.48 -14.05 7.76
C ILE A 728 15.41 -14.94 8.57
N LYS A 729 14.85 -15.75 9.48
CA LYS A 729 15.65 -16.60 10.38
C LYS A 729 16.40 -17.67 9.57
N ALA A 730 17.72 -17.67 9.69
CA ALA A 730 18.61 -18.71 9.19
C ALA A 730 19.85 -18.73 10.08
N GLU A 731 20.42 -19.90 10.34
CA GLU A 731 21.53 -20.07 11.27
C GLU A 731 22.77 -20.60 10.54
N ASN A 732 23.95 -20.05 10.87
CA ASN A 732 25.25 -20.40 10.29
C ASN A 732 25.33 -20.24 8.76
N VAL A 733 24.67 -19.23 8.18
CA VAL A 733 24.68 -19.00 6.71
C VAL A 733 26.12 -18.76 6.25
N PHE A 734 26.63 -19.60 5.34
CA PHE A 734 27.98 -19.46 4.78
C PHE A 734 28.03 -19.17 3.27
N SER A 735 27.10 -19.70 2.49
CA SER A 735 26.97 -19.42 1.05
C SER A 735 25.51 -19.56 0.62
N PHE A 736 25.00 -18.71 -0.27
CA PHE A 736 23.57 -18.72 -0.65
C PHE A 736 23.29 -18.18 -2.06
N ASP A 737 22.15 -18.62 -2.62
CA ASP A 737 21.59 -18.09 -3.87
C ASP A 737 20.06 -18.28 -3.95
N PHE A 738 19.39 -17.75 -4.98
CA PHE A 738 17.93 -17.66 -5.05
C PHE A 738 17.31 -18.12 -6.38
N SER A 739 16.27 -18.97 -6.32
CA SER A 739 15.42 -19.29 -7.47
C SER A 739 14.14 -18.45 -7.45
N TRP A 740 13.91 -17.65 -8.48
CA TRP A 740 12.73 -16.79 -8.60
C TRP A 740 11.41 -17.57 -8.65
N GLU A 741 11.42 -18.78 -9.20
CA GLU A 741 10.25 -19.63 -9.35
C GLU A 741 10.54 -20.99 -8.68
N PRO A 742 9.76 -21.42 -7.66
CA PRO A 742 8.62 -20.75 -7.03
C PRO A 742 9.00 -19.84 -5.83
N GLY A 743 10.11 -19.10 -5.90
CA GLY A 743 10.54 -18.17 -4.84
C GLY A 743 11.24 -18.88 -3.68
N GLN A 744 12.47 -19.36 -3.90
CA GLN A 744 13.19 -20.25 -2.99
C GLN A 744 14.63 -19.80 -2.74
N ILE A 745 14.99 -19.59 -1.46
CA ILE A 745 16.38 -19.40 -1.03
C ILE A 745 17.02 -20.77 -0.84
N PHE A 746 18.22 -20.94 -1.38
CA PHE A 746 19.09 -22.09 -1.14
C PHE A 746 20.36 -21.58 -0.44
N TRP A 747 20.79 -22.25 0.62
CA TRP A 747 22.02 -21.88 1.32
C TRP A 747 22.70 -23.08 1.97
N SER A 748 23.98 -22.92 2.29
CA SER A 748 24.73 -23.88 3.09
C SER A 748 25.13 -23.33 4.45
N ASP A 749 25.25 -24.25 5.41
CA ASP A 749 25.86 -24.09 6.72
C ASP A 749 27.24 -24.77 6.85
N ARG A 750 27.93 -24.98 5.71
CA ARG A 750 29.18 -25.75 5.53
C ARG A 750 29.10 -27.27 5.74
N LYS A 751 27.91 -27.84 6.00
CA LYS A 751 27.73 -29.30 6.09
C LYS A 751 26.62 -29.82 5.19
N SER A 752 25.59 -29.01 5.04
CA SER A 752 24.37 -29.35 4.30
C SER A 752 24.01 -28.22 3.35
N ILE A 753 23.14 -28.51 2.36
CA ILE A 753 22.45 -27.50 1.57
C ILE A 753 20.98 -27.53 1.97
N LYS A 754 20.47 -26.39 2.42
CA LYS A 754 19.11 -26.17 2.94
C LYS A 754 18.28 -25.31 2.00
N LYS A 755 16.97 -25.48 2.09
CA LYS A 755 15.98 -24.82 1.22
C LYS A 755 14.90 -24.13 2.03
N LEU A 756 14.53 -22.92 1.65
CA LEU A 756 13.44 -22.14 2.24
C LEU A 756 12.55 -21.59 1.11
N SER A 757 11.24 -21.86 1.18
CA SER A 757 10.26 -21.32 0.24
C SER A 757 9.56 -20.08 0.81
N LEU A 758 9.50 -19.01 0.03
CA LEU A 758 8.94 -17.71 0.43
C LEU A 758 7.48 -17.55 -0.07
N HIS A 759 6.56 -18.34 0.49
CA HIS A 759 5.12 -18.15 0.24
C HIS A 759 4.48 -17.28 1.34
N ASP A 760 3.72 -16.26 0.92
CA ASP A 760 2.88 -15.38 1.76
C ASP A 760 3.56 -14.73 2.98
N GLY A 761 4.90 -14.64 2.96
CA GLY A 761 5.70 -14.15 4.10
C GLY A 761 5.85 -15.14 5.25
N ILE A 762 5.36 -16.38 5.10
CA ILE A 762 5.49 -17.45 6.10
C ILE A 762 6.63 -18.38 5.69
N SER A 763 7.72 -18.35 6.44
CA SER A 763 8.75 -19.39 6.36
C SER A 763 8.18 -20.73 6.80
N LYS A 764 7.99 -21.65 5.85
CA LYS A 764 7.78 -23.07 6.16
C LYS A 764 9.09 -23.72 6.60
N ASP A 765 8.99 -24.91 7.18
CA ASP A 765 10.14 -25.71 7.62
C ASP A 765 11.19 -25.86 6.51
N THR A 766 12.44 -25.95 6.93
CA THR A 766 13.61 -25.89 6.05
C THR A 766 14.17 -27.29 5.78
N PRO A 767 13.72 -28.01 4.74
CA PRO A 767 14.28 -29.32 4.43
C PRO A 767 15.75 -29.21 4.04
N PHE A 768 16.53 -30.17 4.51
CA PHE A 768 17.83 -30.52 3.96
C PHE A 768 17.61 -31.09 2.54
N LEU A 769 18.49 -30.74 1.59
CA LEU A 769 18.51 -31.29 0.23
C LEU A 769 19.66 -32.26 0.02
N PHE A 770 20.83 -31.89 0.56
CA PHE A 770 22.09 -32.62 0.50
C PHE A 770 22.72 -32.47 1.89
N ASP A 771 23.20 -33.56 2.49
CA ASP A 771 23.65 -33.62 3.89
C ASP A 771 24.82 -34.62 4.00
N ASP A 772 25.96 -34.23 3.44
CA ASP A 772 27.08 -35.14 3.15
C ASP A 772 28.39 -34.73 3.85
N GLY A 773 28.41 -33.58 4.53
CA GLY A 773 29.63 -33.03 5.13
C GLY A 773 30.56 -32.29 4.15
N ASP A 774 30.21 -32.21 2.87
CA ASP A 774 30.89 -31.39 1.86
C ASP A 774 31.04 -29.94 2.36
N SER A 775 32.26 -29.38 2.32
CA SER A 775 32.53 -28.02 2.81
C SER A 775 32.17 -26.99 1.75
N VAL A 776 30.87 -26.78 1.53
CA VAL A 776 30.31 -25.87 0.52
C VAL A 776 30.82 -24.44 0.72
N GLU A 777 31.64 -23.94 -0.21
CA GLU A 777 32.20 -22.58 -0.19
C GLU A 777 31.36 -21.62 -1.06
N GLY A 778 31.02 -22.04 -2.28
CA GLY A 778 30.24 -21.27 -3.25
C GLY A 778 29.02 -22.05 -3.70
N LEU A 779 27.87 -21.37 -3.80
CA LEU A 779 26.60 -21.94 -4.26
C LEU A 779 25.99 -21.07 -5.37
N PHE A 780 25.49 -21.71 -6.43
CA PHE A 780 24.86 -21.04 -7.57
C PHE A 780 23.58 -21.76 -8.03
N VAL A 781 22.51 -20.99 -8.26
CA VAL A 781 21.23 -21.49 -8.79
C VAL A 781 21.17 -21.28 -10.31
N HIS A 782 21.26 -22.36 -11.09
CA HIS A 782 21.06 -22.29 -12.53
C HIS A 782 19.57 -22.28 -12.86
N TRP A 783 18.96 -21.09 -12.77
CA TRP A 783 17.50 -20.87 -12.83
C TRP A 783 16.80 -21.36 -14.11
N VAL A 784 17.55 -21.63 -15.21
CA VAL A 784 17.01 -22.15 -16.48
C VAL A 784 16.86 -23.68 -16.42
N ALA A 785 17.97 -24.42 -16.28
CA ALA A 785 17.95 -25.88 -16.19
C ALA A 785 17.47 -26.41 -14.82
N LYS A 786 17.19 -25.50 -13.88
CA LYS A 786 16.72 -25.75 -12.50
C LYS A 786 17.67 -26.67 -11.69
N LYS A 787 18.99 -26.57 -11.93
CA LYS A 787 20.04 -27.27 -11.16
C LYS A 787 20.71 -26.34 -10.14
N LEU A 788 21.34 -26.93 -9.12
CA LEU A 788 22.30 -26.26 -8.24
C LEU A 788 23.72 -26.66 -8.66
N TYR A 789 24.65 -25.71 -8.58
CA TYR A 789 26.10 -25.95 -8.68
C TYR A 789 26.77 -25.47 -7.39
N TRP A 790 27.72 -26.24 -6.86
CA TRP A 790 28.50 -25.81 -5.70
C TRP A 790 29.95 -26.27 -5.73
N THR A 791 30.81 -25.46 -5.11
CA THR A 791 32.22 -25.76 -4.85
C THR A 791 32.37 -26.33 -3.44
N ASP A 792 33.07 -27.46 -3.34
CA ASP A 792 33.46 -28.07 -2.07
C ASP A 792 34.94 -27.76 -1.79
N GLY A 793 35.19 -27.03 -0.71
CA GLY A 793 36.52 -26.64 -0.26
C GLY A 793 37.29 -27.73 0.50
N GLN A 794 36.67 -28.87 0.81
CA GLN A 794 37.33 -30.03 1.44
C GLN A 794 37.85 -31.01 0.38
N HIS A 795 37.03 -31.33 -0.62
CA HIS A 795 37.41 -32.25 -1.70
C HIS A 795 37.92 -31.54 -2.97
N ASN A 796 37.98 -30.19 -2.97
CA ASN A 796 38.32 -29.33 -4.12
C ASN A 796 37.55 -29.69 -5.40
N ALA A 797 36.26 -30.01 -5.23
CA ALA A 797 35.39 -30.50 -6.29
C ALA A 797 34.28 -29.50 -6.64
N ILE A 798 33.73 -29.61 -7.85
CA ILE A 798 32.45 -28.97 -8.21
C ILE A 798 31.42 -30.05 -8.43
N TYR A 799 30.34 -29.95 -7.67
CA TYR A 799 29.16 -30.79 -7.82
C TYR A 799 28.04 -30.03 -8.51
N VAL A 800 27.19 -30.79 -9.21
CA VAL A 800 25.90 -30.35 -9.73
C VAL A 800 24.81 -31.28 -9.19
N GLY A 801 23.68 -30.71 -8.75
CA GLY A 801 22.59 -31.47 -8.15
C GLY A 801 21.22 -31.01 -8.63
N ASP A 802 20.25 -31.93 -8.62
CA ASP A 802 18.85 -31.65 -8.95
C ASP A 802 18.00 -31.48 -7.67
N PRO A 803 17.47 -30.27 -7.37
CA PRO A 803 16.67 -30.01 -6.17
C PRO A 803 15.27 -30.64 -6.15
N LYS A 804 14.93 -31.51 -7.12
CA LYS A 804 13.70 -32.32 -7.17
C LYS A 804 13.94 -33.80 -6.88
N SER A 805 15.03 -34.39 -7.39
CA SER A 805 15.35 -35.81 -7.18
C SER A 805 16.31 -36.06 -6.02
N GLY A 806 17.11 -35.06 -5.63
CA GLY A 806 18.15 -35.22 -4.60
C GLY A 806 19.44 -35.88 -5.13
N VAL A 807 19.51 -36.19 -6.43
CA VAL A 807 20.71 -36.74 -7.08
C VAL A 807 21.78 -35.65 -7.19
N LYS A 808 23.03 -35.99 -6.86
CA LYS A 808 24.23 -35.15 -7.12
C LYS A 808 25.26 -35.88 -7.99
N VAL A 809 26.02 -35.11 -8.77
CA VAL A 809 27.09 -35.60 -9.62
C VAL A 809 28.30 -34.68 -9.50
N LYS A 810 29.50 -35.27 -9.35
CA LYS A 810 30.77 -34.54 -9.40
C LYS A 810 31.14 -34.27 -10.86
N VAL A 811 31.24 -33.00 -11.26
CA VAL A 811 31.59 -32.58 -12.63
C VAL A 811 33.02 -32.06 -12.75
N ILE A 812 33.59 -31.54 -11.67
CA ILE A 812 35.02 -31.24 -11.57
C ILE A 812 35.55 -31.92 -10.31
N ASP A 813 36.67 -32.62 -10.45
CA ASP A 813 37.48 -33.11 -9.34
C ASP A 813 38.91 -32.58 -9.55
N ASN A 814 39.50 -31.98 -8.51
CA ASN A 814 40.89 -31.53 -8.53
C ASN A 814 41.80 -32.40 -7.64
N GLY A 815 41.25 -33.29 -6.81
CA GLY A 815 41.96 -33.97 -5.74
C GLY A 815 42.29 -33.09 -4.52
N PRO A 816 42.76 -33.70 -3.41
CA PRO A 816 42.95 -33.00 -2.13
C PRO A 816 44.11 -32.00 -2.13
N ASP A 817 45.20 -32.25 -2.87
CA ASP A 817 46.41 -31.41 -2.89
C ASP A 817 46.29 -30.15 -3.79
N SER A 818 45.09 -29.88 -4.32
CA SER A 818 44.85 -28.89 -5.36
C SER A 818 44.37 -27.52 -4.84
N PRO A 819 44.33 -26.50 -5.72
CA PRO A 819 43.85 -25.16 -5.38
C PRO A 819 42.44 -25.17 -4.78
N THR A 820 42.26 -24.47 -3.65
CA THR A 820 40.96 -24.42 -2.97
C THR A 820 39.93 -23.69 -3.82
N LEU A 821 38.80 -24.35 -4.06
CA LEU A 821 37.69 -23.77 -4.79
C LEU A 821 36.85 -22.85 -3.89
N LYS A 822 36.52 -21.65 -4.38
CA LYS A 822 35.74 -20.65 -3.62
C LYS A 822 34.44 -20.27 -4.32
N SER A 823 34.44 -19.27 -5.19
CA SER A 823 33.25 -18.82 -5.92
C SER A 823 33.02 -19.64 -7.20
N VAL A 824 31.75 -19.88 -7.55
CA VAL A 824 31.31 -20.49 -8.81
C VAL A 824 30.12 -19.72 -9.38
N VAL A 825 30.10 -19.51 -10.70
CA VAL A 825 28.98 -18.95 -11.46
C VAL A 825 28.77 -19.69 -12.78
N VAL A 826 27.56 -19.65 -13.33
CA VAL A 826 27.21 -20.30 -14.58
C VAL A 826 26.74 -19.27 -15.61
N SER A 827 27.29 -19.30 -16.82
CA SER A 827 26.67 -18.64 -17.98
C SER A 827 25.69 -19.61 -18.64
N HIS A 828 24.44 -19.23 -18.78
CA HIS A 828 23.50 -20.00 -19.58
C HIS A 828 23.76 -19.85 -21.08
N SER A 829 24.06 -18.64 -21.56
CA SER A 829 24.22 -18.33 -22.98
C SER A 829 25.44 -19.00 -23.60
N GLU A 830 26.57 -19.04 -22.89
CA GLU A 830 27.76 -19.79 -23.33
C GLU A 830 27.75 -21.24 -22.85
N SER A 831 26.95 -21.58 -21.81
CA SER A 831 26.91 -22.90 -21.15
C SER A 831 28.27 -23.37 -20.62
N TYR A 832 28.99 -22.43 -20.00
CA TYR A 832 30.19 -22.70 -19.20
C TYR A 832 29.92 -22.42 -17.72
N ILE A 833 30.45 -23.28 -16.85
CA ILE A 833 30.68 -22.98 -15.44
C ILE A 833 32.04 -22.26 -15.31
N TYR A 834 32.12 -21.26 -14.45
CA TYR A 834 33.32 -20.47 -14.16
C TYR A 834 33.58 -20.48 -12.65
N TRP A 835 34.84 -20.68 -12.22
CA TRP A 835 35.17 -20.74 -10.79
C TRP A 835 36.54 -20.15 -10.45
N THR A 836 36.70 -19.77 -9.19
CA THR A 836 37.96 -19.28 -8.62
C THR A 836 38.76 -20.40 -7.95
N SER A 837 40.02 -20.57 -8.33
CA SER A 837 40.94 -21.57 -7.80
C SER A 837 42.09 -20.90 -7.04
N TRP A 838 42.10 -21.02 -5.71
CA TRP A 838 43.13 -20.42 -4.85
C TRP A 838 44.39 -21.28 -4.80
N ALA A 839 45.40 -20.89 -5.57
CA ALA A 839 46.74 -21.45 -5.58
C ALA A 839 47.78 -20.40 -5.18
N ALA A 840 49.07 -20.76 -5.19
CA ALA A 840 50.18 -19.81 -5.05
C ALA A 840 50.13 -18.65 -6.06
N THR A 841 49.55 -18.90 -7.25
CA THR A 841 49.07 -17.89 -8.19
C THR A 841 47.57 -18.12 -8.41
N PRO A 842 46.67 -17.26 -7.92
CA PRO A 842 45.23 -17.49 -8.06
C PRO A 842 44.80 -17.46 -9.52
N ILE A 843 44.09 -18.49 -9.96
CA ILE A 843 43.58 -18.60 -11.33
C ILE A 843 42.06 -18.68 -11.33
N ILE A 844 41.49 -18.41 -12.50
CA ILE A 844 40.08 -18.64 -12.78
C ILE A 844 40.01 -19.57 -13.97
N GLU A 845 39.16 -20.57 -13.83
CA GLU A 845 38.98 -21.64 -14.79
C GLU A 845 37.54 -21.67 -15.28
N ARG A 846 37.33 -22.31 -16.42
CA ARG A 846 36.00 -22.65 -16.91
C ARG A 846 35.97 -24.06 -17.49
N ALA A 847 34.78 -24.63 -17.53
CA ALA A 847 34.46 -25.86 -18.23
C ALA A 847 33.00 -25.79 -18.72
N ARG A 848 32.59 -26.69 -19.61
CA ARG A 848 31.18 -26.89 -19.97
C ARG A 848 30.36 -27.32 -18.75
N LEU A 849 29.04 -27.23 -18.85
CA LEU A 849 28.12 -27.59 -17.76
C LEU A 849 28.27 -29.01 -17.21
N ASP A 850 28.84 -29.93 -18.01
CA ASP A 850 29.13 -31.33 -17.68
C ASP A 850 30.60 -31.60 -17.27
N GLY A 851 31.41 -30.56 -17.10
CA GLY A 851 32.84 -30.66 -16.76
C GLY A 851 33.80 -30.86 -17.95
N SER A 852 33.29 -31.04 -19.17
CA SER A 852 34.13 -31.16 -20.37
C SER A 852 34.71 -29.81 -20.84
N ASP A 853 35.68 -29.82 -21.77
CA ASP A 853 36.38 -28.63 -22.28
C ASP A 853 36.91 -27.68 -21.17
N ARG A 854 37.51 -28.24 -20.11
CA ARG A 854 38.14 -27.48 -19.02
C ARG A 854 39.36 -26.71 -19.50
N GLU A 855 39.41 -25.40 -19.22
CA GLU A 855 40.53 -24.52 -19.53
C GLU A 855 40.76 -23.42 -18.48
N VAL A 856 41.99 -22.90 -18.41
CA VAL A 856 42.34 -21.77 -17.53
C VAL A 856 41.95 -20.46 -18.23
N PHE A 857 40.90 -19.81 -17.73
CA PHE A 857 40.31 -18.60 -18.30
C PHE A 857 41.11 -17.33 -17.95
N ILE A 858 41.62 -17.23 -16.72
CA ILE A 858 42.57 -16.19 -16.29
C ILE A 858 43.71 -16.86 -15.52
N ASN A 859 44.94 -16.72 -16.02
CA ASN A 859 46.15 -17.30 -15.44
C ASN A 859 47.03 -16.28 -14.68
N ASN A 860 46.59 -15.03 -14.58
CA ASN A 860 47.38 -13.89 -14.11
C ASN A 860 46.56 -12.95 -13.20
N SER A 861 45.99 -13.51 -12.13
CA SER A 861 45.36 -12.72 -11.05
C SER A 861 46.43 -12.22 -10.07
N VAL A 862 46.41 -10.92 -9.76
CA VAL A 862 47.35 -10.27 -8.82
C VAL A 862 46.81 -10.23 -7.38
N TYR A 863 45.57 -10.71 -7.20
CA TYR A 863 44.81 -10.71 -5.95
C TYR A 863 44.09 -12.05 -5.79
N LEU A 864 43.62 -12.36 -4.57
CA LEU A 864 42.75 -13.52 -4.33
C LEU A 864 41.31 -13.14 -4.73
N PRO A 865 40.73 -13.75 -5.78
CA PRO A 865 39.34 -13.51 -6.14
C PRO A 865 38.45 -14.26 -5.16
N ASN A 866 37.63 -13.51 -4.43
CA ASN A 866 36.70 -14.03 -3.42
C ASN A 866 35.33 -14.34 -4.04
N ALA A 867 34.93 -13.57 -5.06
CA ALA A 867 33.60 -13.61 -5.64
C ALA A 867 33.59 -13.37 -7.15
N LEU A 868 32.65 -14.03 -7.82
CA LEU A 868 32.31 -13.83 -9.24
C LEU A 868 30.85 -13.40 -9.39
N ALA A 869 30.58 -12.58 -10.40
CA ALA A 869 29.23 -12.26 -10.87
C ALA A 869 29.22 -12.21 -12.40
N ILE A 870 28.07 -12.39 -13.05
CA ILE A 870 28.00 -12.49 -14.52
C ILE A 870 26.86 -11.66 -15.12
N ASN A 871 27.18 -10.84 -16.12
CA ASN A 871 26.21 -10.20 -17.00
C ASN A 871 26.11 -10.96 -18.33
N GLU A 872 25.04 -11.73 -18.45
CA GLU A 872 24.70 -12.54 -19.63
C GLU A 872 24.37 -11.67 -20.87
N ALA A 873 23.96 -10.41 -20.68
CA ALA A 873 23.58 -9.51 -21.77
C ALA A 873 24.81 -8.84 -22.43
N ASP A 874 25.74 -8.32 -21.63
CA ASP A 874 27.01 -7.74 -22.11
C ASP A 874 28.06 -8.80 -22.44
N LYS A 875 27.81 -10.07 -22.09
CA LYS A 875 28.79 -11.16 -22.04
C LYS A 875 30.05 -10.79 -21.23
N LYS A 876 29.85 -10.39 -19.97
CA LYS A 876 30.95 -10.03 -19.04
C LYS A 876 30.93 -10.87 -17.77
N LEU A 877 32.10 -11.34 -17.37
CA LEU A 877 32.37 -11.86 -16.02
C LEU A 877 32.95 -10.70 -15.18
N TYR A 878 32.39 -10.50 -14.00
CA TYR A 878 32.88 -9.56 -13.01
C TYR A 878 33.53 -10.31 -11.85
N LEU A 879 34.62 -9.73 -11.34
CA LEU A 879 35.54 -10.37 -10.43
C LEU A 879 35.75 -9.45 -9.23
N ALA A 880 35.62 -9.95 -8.01
CA ALA A 880 35.92 -9.17 -6.81
C ALA A 880 36.81 -9.95 -5.85
N GLY A 881 37.76 -9.26 -5.23
CA GLY A 881 38.76 -9.89 -4.38
C GLY A 881 39.65 -8.90 -3.64
N THR A 882 40.68 -9.41 -2.98
CA THR A 882 41.61 -8.60 -2.17
C THR A 882 43.05 -8.96 -2.48
N ASP A 883 43.91 -7.96 -2.66
CA ASP A 883 45.35 -8.15 -2.86
C ASP A 883 46.10 -8.33 -1.53
N ALA A 884 47.39 -8.69 -1.61
CA ALA A 884 48.24 -8.85 -0.42
C ALA A 884 48.39 -7.57 0.43
N ASN A 885 48.14 -6.39 -0.15
CA ASN A 885 48.24 -5.09 0.50
C ASN A 885 46.89 -4.57 1.06
N ASN A 886 45.84 -5.39 1.10
CA ASN A 886 44.48 -5.02 1.51
C ASN A 886 43.81 -3.94 0.63
N TYR A 887 44.08 -3.92 -0.66
CA TYR A 887 43.23 -3.26 -1.65
C TYR A 887 42.09 -4.21 -2.03
N GLY A 888 40.86 -3.75 -1.87
CA GLY A 888 39.70 -4.38 -2.47
C GLY A 888 39.64 -4.00 -3.94
N ILE A 889 39.66 -5.00 -4.82
CA ILE A 889 39.69 -4.84 -6.28
C ILE A 889 38.42 -5.44 -6.86
N ILE A 890 37.81 -4.74 -7.81
CA ILE A 890 36.73 -5.25 -8.66
C ILE A 890 37.09 -5.00 -10.13
N GLU A 891 37.05 -6.05 -10.94
CA GLU A 891 37.36 -6.05 -12.37
C GLU A 891 36.17 -6.55 -13.20
N ALA A 892 36.22 -6.25 -14.50
CA ALA A 892 35.34 -6.80 -15.53
C ALA A 892 36.19 -7.39 -16.68
N VAL A 893 35.81 -8.55 -17.19
CA VAL A 893 36.39 -9.18 -18.39
C VAL A 893 35.27 -9.66 -19.30
N SER A 894 35.47 -9.65 -20.61
CA SER A 894 34.53 -10.28 -21.55
C SER A 894 34.60 -11.81 -21.44
N LEU A 895 33.52 -12.53 -21.72
CA LEU A 895 33.46 -14.01 -21.65
C LEU A 895 34.31 -14.73 -22.72
N ASP A 896 34.90 -14.00 -23.66
CA ASP A 896 35.95 -14.48 -24.57
C ASP A 896 37.37 -14.44 -23.95
N GLY A 897 37.51 -13.91 -22.73
CA GLY A 897 38.78 -13.72 -22.01
C GLY A 897 39.48 -12.40 -22.34
N LEU A 898 38.88 -11.56 -23.19
CA LEU A 898 39.46 -10.29 -23.66
C LEU A 898 38.96 -9.09 -22.83
N ASN A 899 39.55 -7.92 -23.09
CA ASN A 899 39.09 -6.63 -22.55
C ASN A 899 38.94 -6.56 -21.01
N ARG A 900 39.89 -7.17 -20.28
CA ARG A 900 39.99 -7.06 -18.81
C ARG A 900 40.21 -5.59 -18.40
N THR A 901 39.37 -5.09 -17.50
CA THR A 901 39.36 -3.70 -17.02
C THR A 901 39.13 -3.63 -15.51
N VAL A 902 39.71 -2.62 -14.85
CA VAL A 902 39.55 -2.39 -13.40
C VAL A 902 38.43 -1.38 -13.18
N ILE A 903 37.42 -1.77 -12.41
CA ILE A 903 36.23 -0.96 -12.11
C ILE A 903 36.36 -0.27 -10.74
N PHE A 904 36.97 -0.95 -9.77
CA PHE A 904 37.23 -0.43 -8.43
C PHE A 904 38.58 -0.96 -7.92
N ASN A 905 39.35 -0.12 -7.24
CA ASN A 905 40.60 -0.51 -6.59
C ASN A 905 40.91 0.50 -5.46
N ARG A 906 40.68 0.13 -4.20
CA ARG A 906 40.91 1.01 -3.02
C ARG A 906 41.35 0.24 -1.78
N THR A 907 42.19 0.85 -0.96
CA THR A 907 42.65 0.30 0.33
C THR A 907 41.51 0.16 1.35
N GLY A 908 41.61 -0.86 2.19
CA GLY A 908 40.74 -1.01 3.37
C GLY A 908 39.34 -1.52 3.07
N PHE A 909 39.17 -2.21 1.94
CA PHE A 909 37.98 -2.95 1.53
C PHE A 909 38.35 -4.44 1.41
N ILE A 910 37.42 -5.34 1.73
CA ILE A 910 37.54 -6.79 1.53
C ILE A 910 36.20 -7.29 0.97
N PRO A 911 36.03 -7.32 -0.36
CA PRO A 911 34.82 -7.85 -0.98
C PRO A 911 34.65 -9.35 -0.68
N THR A 912 33.48 -9.77 -0.18
CA THR A 912 33.17 -11.18 0.16
C THR A 912 32.27 -11.87 -0.86
N ALA A 913 31.26 -11.16 -1.35
CA ALA A 913 30.40 -11.61 -2.45
C ALA A 913 30.10 -10.43 -3.38
N LEU A 914 29.73 -10.74 -4.63
CA LEU A 914 29.47 -9.78 -5.70
C LEU A 914 28.19 -10.18 -6.44
N ASP A 915 27.39 -9.21 -6.85
CA ASP A 915 26.33 -9.40 -7.83
C ASP A 915 26.20 -8.18 -8.77
N PHE A 916 25.58 -8.37 -9.93
CA PHE A 916 25.41 -7.36 -10.97
C PHE A 916 23.92 -7.10 -11.26
N TYR A 917 23.51 -5.83 -11.24
CA TYR A 917 22.15 -5.46 -11.60
C TYR A 917 22.05 -4.08 -12.26
N GLN A 918 21.46 -4.04 -13.45
CA GLN A 918 21.35 -2.85 -14.31
C GLN A 918 22.74 -2.20 -14.48
N ASP A 919 22.89 -0.92 -14.16
CA ASP A 919 24.18 -0.22 -14.33
C ASP A 919 25.18 -0.44 -13.19
N PHE A 920 24.84 -1.23 -12.15
CA PHE A 920 25.59 -1.26 -10.88
C PHE A 920 26.07 -2.66 -10.49
N LEU A 921 27.28 -2.71 -9.95
CA LEU A 921 27.84 -3.82 -9.20
C LEU A 921 27.61 -3.60 -7.72
N TYR A 922 27.19 -4.64 -7.00
CA TYR A 922 26.90 -4.63 -5.57
C TYR A 922 27.76 -5.67 -4.86
N TRP A 923 28.42 -5.31 -3.77
CA TRP A 923 29.26 -6.24 -3.02
C TRP A 923 29.05 -6.13 -1.51
N SER A 924 29.13 -7.26 -0.81
CA SER A 924 29.29 -7.31 0.64
C SER A 924 30.77 -7.14 0.99
N ASP A 925 31.06 -6.40 2.07
CA ASP A 925 32.42 -6.12 2.51
C ASP A 925 32.57 -6.41 4.01
N SER A 926 33.42 -7.38 4.35
CA SER A 926 33.63 -7.84 5.73
C SER A 926 34.46 -6.86 6.57
N LYS A 927 35.30 -6.03 5.93
CA LYS A 927 36.14 -5.03 6.61
C LYS A 927 35.36 -3.75 6.90
N LYS A 928 34.40 -3.40 6.05
CA LYS A 928 33.46 -2.29 6.26
C LYS A 928 32.19 -2.71 7.03
N ASN A 929 31.92 -4.01 7.19
CA ASN A 929 30.68 -4.54 7.78
C ASN A 929 29.42 -3.95 7.10
N ALA A 930 29.47 -3.92 5.77
CA ALA A 930 28.56 -3.17 4.92
C ALA A 930 28.25 -3.90 3.60
N VAL A 931 27.20 -3.46 2.91
CA VAL A 931 27.01 -3.67 1.46
C VAL A 931 27.21 -2.34 0.75
N LEU A 932 27.96 -2.37 -0.35
CA LEU A 932 28.29 -1.22 -1.17
C LEU A 932 27.86 -1.44 -2.62
N ARG A 933 27.80 -0.37 -3.41
CA ARG A 933 27.62 -0.42 -4.86
C ARG A 933 28.51 0.57 -5.61
N VAL A 934 28.88 0.23 -6.84
CA VAL A 934 29.62 1.08 -7.80
C VAL A 934 29.00 0.94 -9.18
N SER A 935 29.11 1.95 -10.03
CA SER A 935 28.75 1.80 -11.46
C SER A 935 29.66 0.76 -12.10
N HIS A 936 29.13 -0.03 -13.03
CA HIS A 936 29.94 -0.95 -13.84
C HIS A 936 30.96 -0.24 -14.75
N GLN A 937 30.87 1.08 -14.87
CA GLN A 937 31.81 1.97 -15.58
C GLN A 937 32.91 2.53 -14.66
N GLY A 938 32.85 2.23 -13.35
CA GLY A 938 33.79 2.68 -12.33
C GLY A 938 33.23 3.77 -11.42
N GLY A 939 33.95 4.08 -10.33
CA GLY A 939 33.60 5.15 -9.40
C GLY A 939 34.17 4.96 -8.00
N GLU A 940 33.79 5.85 -7.07
CA GLU A 940 34.34 5.87 -5.70
C GLU A 940 33.85 4.74 -4.79
N GLY A 941 32.75 4.06 -5.16
CA GLY A 941 32.00 3.15 -4.30
C GLY A 941 31.08 3.90 -3.33
N THR A 942 29.83 3.48 -3.22
CA THR A 942 28.83 4.08 -2.32
C THR A 942 28.34 3.05 -1.32
N VAL A 943 28.35 3.38 -0.03
CA VAL A 943 27.80 2.50 1.02
C VAL A 943 26.27 2.50 0.90
N LEU A 944 25.69 1.32 0.73
CA LEU A 944 24.25 1.12 0.62
C LEU A 944 23.67 0.75 1.99
N ILE A 945 24.28 -0.25 2.66
CA ILE A 945 23.83 -0.79 3.94
C ILE A 945 25.04 -0.83 4.88
N ASN A 946 24.90 -0.28 6.09
CA ASN A 946 25.94 -0.28 7.12
C ASN A 946 25.44 -0.98 8.41
N GLY A 947 26.36 -1.38 9.28
CA GLY A 947 26.06 -2.03 10.57
C GLY A 947 25.60 -3.48 10.43
N LEU A 948 26.15 -4.22 9.47
CA LEU A 948 25.91 -5.65 9.32
C LEU A 948 26.94 -6.44 10.14
N ARG A 949 26.55 -7.53 10.78
CA ARG A 949 27.49 -8.43 11.45
C ARG A 949 27.97 -9.47 10.45
N ASN A 950 29.23 -9.39 10.03
CA ASN A 950 29.84 -10.35 9.11
C ASN A 950 28.97 -10.57 7.84
N PRO A 951 28.90 -9.59 6.92
CA PRO A 951 28.11 -9.71 5.70
C PRO A 951 28.78 -10.72 4.74
N ILE A 952 28.23 -11.92 4.70
CA ILE A 952 28.80 -13.10 4.05
C ILE A 952 28.39 -13.18 2.59
N GLY A 953 27.23 -12.64 2.20
CA GLY A 953 26.90 -12.56 0.79
C GLY A 953 25.83 -11.54 0.41
N VAL A 954 25.72 -11.30 -0.89
CA VAL A 954 24.76 -10.38 -1.51
C VAL A 954 24.26 -10.99 -2.83
N LYS A 955 22.95 -10.90 -3.08
CA LYS A 955 22.29 -11.32 -4.33
C LYS A 955 21.17 -10.34 -4.68
N ILE A 956 20.92 -10.08 -5.96
CA ILE A 956 19.82 -9.25 -6.44
C ILE A 956 18.83 -10.08 -7.25
N PHE A 957 17.64 -10.21 -6.70
CA PHE A 957 16.51 -10.81 -7.39
C PHE A 957 15.80 -9.77 -8.27
N HIS A 958 15.54 -10.09 -9.54
CA HIS A 958 14.58 -9.36 -10.38
C HIS A 958 13.84 -10.29 -11.35
N ASN A 959 12.54 -10.06 -11.56
CA ASN A 959 11.73 -10.80 -12.53
C ASN A 959 11.95 -10.30 -13.99
N ARG A 960 13.17 -10.51 -14.51
CA ARG A 960 13.52 -10.37 -15.95
C ARG A 960 14.66 -11.31 -16.34
N LYS A 961 14.33 -12.54 -16.72
CA LYS A 961 15.10 -13.33 -17.70
C LYS A 961 14.13 -14.10 -18.60
N GLU A 962 13.77 -13.49 -19.73
CA GLU A 962 13.19 -14.24 -20.86
C GLU A 962 14.27 -15.16 -21.44
N SER A 963 13.90 -16.42 -21.69
CA SER A 963 14.66 -17.30 -22.57
C SER A 963 13.70 -18.33 -23.16
N SER A 964 13.31 -18.16 -24.42
CA SER A 964 12.43 -19.07 -25.16
C SER A 964 13.14 -20.38 -25.59
N ALA A 965 14.04 -20.87 -24.73
CA ALA A 965 14.85 -22.05 -24.94
C ALA A 965 14.14 -23.30 -24.40
N THR A 966 13.72 -24.20 -25.27
CA THR A 966 13.20 -25.52 -24.87
C THR A 966 14.36 -26.43 -24.46
N ASP A 967 14.76 -26.34 -23.19
CA ASP A 967 15.68 -27.29 -22.56
C ASP A 967 15.05 -28.71 -22.55
N PRO A 968 15.67 -29.71 -23.21
CA PRO A 968 15.18 -31.09 -23.19
C PRO A 968 15.16 -31.72 -21.80
N CYS A 969 16.04 -31.31 -20.88
CA CYS A 969 16.10 -31.87 -19.53
C CYS A 969 14.89 -31.50 -18.66
N LEU A 970 14.19 -30.40 -18.98
CA LEU A 970 12.95 -30.01 -18.29
C LEU A 970 11.76 -30.94 -18.61
N LYS A 971 11.88 -31.78 -19.66
CA LYS A 971 10.87 -32.77 -20.05
C LYS A 971 11.44 -34.18 -19.94
N ASP A 972 10.83 -35.01 -19.09
CA ASP A 972 11.16 -36.45 -19.00
C ASP A 972 12.64 -36.70 -18.61
N ASN A 973 13.29 -35.74 -17.91
CA ASN A 973 14.74 -35.72 -17.62
C ASN A 973 15.62 -35.99 -18.86
N GLY A 974 15.20 -35.59 -20.07
CA GLY A 974 15.88 -35.97 -21.33
C GLY A 974 15.86 -37.47 -21.68
N ARG A 975 15.20 -38.30 -20.85
CA ARG A 975 15.33 -39.76 -20.72
C ARG A 975 16.68 -40.21 -20.15
N CYS A 976 17.25 -39.46 -19.21
CA CYS A 976 18.35 -39.88 -18.36
C CYS A 976 17.81 -40.50 -17.06
N ASP A 977 18.40 -41.61 -16.59
CA ASP A 977 17.94 -42.27 -15.35
C ASP A 977 18.16 -41.40 -14.10
N GLN A 978 19.35 -40.79 -14.00
CA GLN A 978 19.78 -40.02 -12.82
C GLN A 978 19.79 -38.51 -13.14
N LEU A 979 20.85 -37.97 -13.76
CA LEU A 979 20.96 -36.53 -14.03
C LEU A 979 20.99 -36.22 -15.53
N CYS A 980 20.23 -35.20 -15.95
CA CYS A 980 20.30 -34.59 -17.28
C CYS A 980 20.84 -33.16 -17.19
N LEU A 981 21.81 -32.83 -18.05
CA LEU A 981 22.33 -31.48 -18.24
C LEU A 981 22.13 -31.01 -19.68
N TYR A 982 21.66 -29.76 -19.84
CA TYR A 982 21.59 -29.11 -21.14
C TYR A 982 22.99 -28.82 -21.69
N LEU A 983 23.18 -29.00 -23.00
CA LEU A 983 24.36 -28.54 -23.72
C LEU A 983 23.93 -27.83 -25.03
N PRO A 984 24.58 -26.74 -25.42
CA PRO A 984 24.38 -26.12 -26.72
C PRO A 984 25.31 -26.72 -27.79
N PHE A 985 24.84 -26.69 -29.03
CA PHE A 985 25.49 -27.19 -30.25
C PHE A 985 25.69 -28.71 -30.34
N ARG A 986 25.08 -29.30 -31.40
CA ARG A 986 25.10 -30.73 -31.80
C ARG A 986 24.48 -31.69 -30.79
N GLU A 987 25.00 -31.78 -29.58
CA GLU A 987 24.44 -32.59 -28.49
C GLU A 987 23.43 -31.72 -27.72
N ARG A 988 22.16 -32.15 -27.62
CA ARG A 988 21.08 -31.31 -27.06
C ARG A 988 20.96 -31.38 -25.53
N HIS A 989 21.55 -32.43 -24.95
CA HIS A 989 21.66 -32.70 -23.52
C HIS A 989 22.65 -33.87 -23.34
N ARG A 990 23.18 -34.03 -22.14
CA ARG A 990 23.99 -35.19 -21.73
C ARG A 990 23.42 -35.80 -20.46
N CYS A 991 23.40 -37.13 -20.39
CA CYS A 991 23.08 -37.86 -19.18
C CYS A 991 24.36 -38.09 -18.36
N LEU A 992 24.26 -37.92 -17.05
CA LEU A 992 25.29 -38.25 -16.07
C LEU A 992 24.70 -39.14 -14.97
N CYS A 993 25.56 -39.93 -14.35
CA CYS A 993 25.22 -40.84 -13.26
C CYS A 993 25.85 -40.35 -11.94
N GLU A 994 25.22 -40.74 -10.83
CA GLU A 994 25.67 -40.48 -9.47
C GLU A 994 26.95 -41.28 -9.14
N GLU A 995 27.65 -40.93 -8.05
CA GLU A 995 28.88 -41.65 -7.70
C GLU A 995 28.62 -43.15 -7.49
N ASN A 996 29.55 -43.98 -8.00
CA ASN A 996 29.46 -45.44 -8.10
C ASN A 996 28.51 -46.02 -9.18
N PHE A 997 27.78 -45.18 -9.93
CA PHE A 997 27.01 -45.61 -11.10
C PHE A 997 27.73 -45.28 -12.42
N PHE A 998 27.65 -46.18 -13.39
CA PHE A 998 28.25 -46.03 -14.72
C PHE A 998 27.18 -45.85 -15.78
N LEU A 999 27.41 -44.93 -16.72
CA LEU A 999 26.52 -44.72 -17.86
C LEU A 999 26.70 -45.85 -18.88
N SER A 1000 25.60 -46.54 -19.19
CA SER A 1000 25.56 -47.64 -20.16
C SER A 1000 25.68 -47.16 -21.62
N GLU A 1001 25.97 -48.07 -22.55
CA GLU A 1001 26.25 -47.78 -23.98
C GLU A 1001 25.15 -47.00 -24.71
N ASN A 1002 23.90 -47.07 -24.25
CA ASN A 1002 22.79 -46.27 -24.79
C ASN A 1002 22.83 -44.78 -24.40
N GLY A 1003 23.79 -44.38 -23.56
CA GLY A 1003 24.04 -43.01 -23.13
C GLY A 1003 22.98 -42.45 -22.17
N LYS A 1004 22.17 -43.31 -21.52
CA LYS A 1004 20.98 -42.91 -20.74
C LYS A 1004 20.80 -43.64 -19.43
N HIS A 1005 20.94 -44.97 -19.45
CA HIS A 1005 20.72 -45.79 -18.27
C HIS A 1005 21.98 -45.88 -17.40
N CYS A 1006 21.80 -45.85 -16.07
CA CYS A 1006 22.88 -45.85 -15.08
C CYS A 1006 22.91 -47.17 -14.29
N SER A 1007 24.07 -47.81 -14.18
CA SER A 1007 24.21 -49.12 -13.50
C SER A 1007 25.43 -49.19 -12.57
N GLU A 1008 25.27 -49.83 -11.41
CA GLU A 1008 26.36 -50.12 -10.45
C GLU A 1008 27.45 -51.02 -11.08
N HIS A 1009 27.05 -51.92 -11.97
CA HIS A 1009 27.97 -52.67 -12.81
C HIS A 1009 28.51 -51.75 -13.91
N ARG A 1010 29.84 -51.70 -14.06
CA ARG A 1010 30.47 -51.16 -15.27
C ARG A 1010 29.91 -51.87 -16.50
N PRO A 1011 29.77 -51.18 -17.64
CA PRO A 1011 29.64 -51.84 -18.93
C PRO A 1011 30.79 -52.85 -19.07
N SER A 1012 30.45 -54.14 -19.17
CA SER A 1012 31.43 -55.18 -19.38
C SER A 1012 32.00 -55.02 -20.79
N GLU A 1013 33.27 -54.64 -20.90
CA GLU A 1013 33.98 -54.68 -22.19
C GLU A 1013 33.74 -56.05 -22.82
N GLY A 1014 33.26 -56.06 -24.07
CA GLY A 1014 32.82 -57.27 -24.73
C GLY A 1014 33.97 -58.26 -24.91
N VAL A 1015 34.05 -59.26 -24.04
CA VAL A 1015 35.02 -60.35 -24.13
C VAL A 1015 34.66 -61.25 -25.32
N THR A 1016 35.09 -60.85 -26.51
CA THR A 1016 35.36 -61.79 -27.60
C THR A 1016 36.66 -62.51 -27.26
N GLU A 1017 36.56 -63.78 -26.88
CA GLU A 1017 37.72 -64.61 -26.53
C GLU A 1017 38.66 -64.80 -27.72
N SER A 1018 39.83 -64.14 -27.68
CA SER A 1018 41.03 -64.60 -28.37
C SER A 1018 42.28 -64.16 -27.59
N THR A 1019 42.41 -64.64 -26.35
CA THR A 1019 43.57 -64.38 -25.50
C THR A 1019 44.84 -65.06 -26.04
N PRO A 1020 46.05 -64.54 -25.72
CA PRO A 1020 47.22 -64.69 -26.58
C PRO A 1020 48.22 -65.72 -26.06
N THR A 1021 49.34 -65.90 -26.77
CA THR A 1021 50.63 -66.38 -26.23
C THR A 1021 51.78 -65.86 -27.12
N PRO A 1022 53.05 -65.80 -26.64
CA PRO A 1022 53.76 -64.52 -26.65
C PRO A 1022 55.08 -64.58 -27.47
N THR A 1023 55.93 -63.55 -27.48
CA THR A 1023 56.92 -63.29 -26.42
C THR A 1023 57.43 -61.84 -26.36
N SER A 1024 57.96 -61.49 -25.17
CA SER A 1024 58.94 -60.43 -24.85
C SER A 1024 59.90 -60.01 -25.99
N VAL A 1025 60.40 -58.77 -26.04
CA VAL A 1025 61.51 -58.28 -25.19
C VAL A 1025 61.21 -56.91 -24.52
N ALA A 1026 61.93 -56.63 -23.44
CA ALA A 1026 61.75 -55.45 -22.57
C ALA A 1026 62.68 -54.25 -22.91
N HIS A 1027 62.52 -53.20 -22.10
CA HIS A 1027 63.44 -52.07 -21.87
C HIS A 1027 63.50 -50.87 -22.85
N SER A 1028 63.07 -49.74 -22.30
CA SER A 1028 63.84 -48.49 -22.11
C SER A 1028 63.55 -47.27 -23.00
N PHE A 1029 63.37 -46.15 -22.29
CA PHE A 1029 63.80 -44.78 -22.58
C PHE A 1029 63.54 -44.10 -23.93
N GLN A 1030 62.85 -42.95 -23.80
CA GLN A 1030 63.15 -41.66 -24.45
C GLN A 1030 62.69 -41.44 -25.92
N THR A 1031 62.24 -40.21 -26.19
CA THR A 1031 61.76 -39.70 -27.51
C THR A 1031 60.48 -40.37 -28.05
N GLY A 1032 59.70 -39.77 -28.95
CA GLY A 1032 59.66 -38.36 -29.36
C GLY A 1032 59.18 -38.11 -30.80
N ILE A 1033 58.23 -37.18 -30.96
CA ILE A 1033 58.04 -36.31 -32.15
C ILE A 1033 57.37 -36.95 -33.41
N LEU A 1034 56.60 -36.10 -34.12
CA LEU A 1034 56.10 -36.19 -35.51
C LEU A 1034 55.07 -37.28 -35.93
N SER A 1035 53.88 -36.78 -36.27
CA SER A 1035 53.29 -36.98 -37.61
C SER A 1035 52.94 -35.59 -38.17
N SER A 1036 53.82 -34.97 -38.96
CA SER A 1036 53.84 -35.03 -40.44
C SER A 1036 52.68 -34.23 -41.05
N VAL A 1037 52.85 -33.00 -41.56
CA VAL A 1037 53.90 -32.47 -42.46
C VAL A 1037 53.93 -33.17 -43.84
N ILE A 1038 52.75 -33.38 -44.45
CA ILE A 1038 52.60 -33.41 -45.92
C ILE A 1038 51.35 -32.63 -46.35
N LEU A 1039 51.43 -31.30 -46.38
CA LEU A 1039 50.61 -30.48 -47.30
C LEU A 1039 51.25 -29.11 -47.67
N LEU A 1040 52.55 -28.96 -47.46
CA LEU A 1040 53.29 -27.72 -47.72
C LEU A 1040 53.74 -27.65 -49.19
N LEU A 1041 52.79 -27.60 -50.14
CA LEU A 1041 53.11 -27.58 -51.58
C LEU A 1041 52.14 -26.85 -52.53
N VAL A 1042 51.10 -26.16 -52.04
CA VAL A 1042 50.08 -25.51 -52.93
C VAL A 1042 49.93 -23.99 -52.74
N VAL A 1043 50.05 -23.45 -51.52
CA VAL A 1043 49.61 -22.06 -51.22
C VAL A 1043 50.72 -21.00 -51.38
N VAL A 1044 51.98 -21.39 -51.58
CA VAL A 1044 53.12 -20.46 -51.74
C VAL A 1044 53.14 -19.78 -53.13
N GLY A 1045 52.32 -20.23 -54.09
CA GLY A 1045 52.45 -19.84 -55.50
C GLY A 1045 51.79 -18.53 -55.98
N ILE A 1046 50.85 -17.94 -55.23
CA ILE A 1046 49.89 -16.97 -55.82
C ILE A 1046 50.10 -15.50 -55.41
N VAL A 1047 50.66 -15.20 -54.23
CA VAL A 1047 50.76 -13.80 -53.74
C VAL A 1047 52.03 -13.08 -54.24
N TYR A 1048 53.03 -13.79 -54.78
CA TYR A 1048 54.32 -13.22 -55.17
C TYR A 1048 54.46 -12.92 -56.68
N CYS A 1049 53.42 -12.38 -57.33
CA CYS A 1049 53.51 -11.97 -58.74
C CYS A 1049 52.84 -10.63 -59.13
N VAL A 1050 52.55 -9.75 -58.17
CA VAL A 1050 52.37 -8.30 -58.45
C VAL A 1050 53.42 -7.49 -57.69
N VAL A 1051 54.67 -7.73 -58.09
CA VAL A 1051 55.83 -6.87 -57.80
C VAL A 1051 55.81 -5.66 -58.75
N ARG A 1052 56.56 -4.59 -58.44
CA ARG A 1052 56.75 -3.32 -59.22
C ARG A 1052 55.49 -2.41 -59.20
N VAL A 1053 55.57 -1.11 -58.89
CA VAL A 1053 56.50 -0.08 -59.43
C VAL A 1053 56.68 1.12 -58.45
N ILE A 1054 57.94 1.58 -58.28
CA ILE A 1054 58.41 2.96 -57.91
C ILE A 1054 58.45 3.49 -56.44
N LYS A 1055 59.71 3.75 -56.03
CA LYS A 1055 60.31 4.83 -55.19
C LYS A 1055 60.11 4.94 -53.66
N LYS A 1056 61.28 4.99 -52.99
CA LYS A 1056 61.58 5.61 -51.69
C LYS A 1056 61.51 7.16 -51.78
N GLY A 1057 61.33 7.84 -50.64
CA GLY A 1057 61.54 9.29 -50.50
C GLY A 1057 61.68 9.76 -49.05
N CYS A 1058 62.92 10.00 -48.61
CA CYS A 1058 63.28 10.81 -47.41
C CYS A 1058 63.33 12.32 -47.83
N PRO A 1059 63.69 13.34 -47.00
CA PRO A 1059 64.40 13.28 -45.70
C PRO A 1059 64.11 14.40 -44.63
N CYS A 1060 64.89 14.38 -43.53
CA CYS A 1060 65.22 15.53 -42.64
C CYS A 1060 64.06 16.20 -41.83
N GLN A 1061 64.26 16.85 -40.67
CA GLN A 1061 65.48 17.30 -39.95
C GLN A 1061 65.20 17.51 -38.44
N ARG A 1062 66.26 17.60 -37.60
CA ARG A 1062 66.25 18.32 -36.29
C ARG A 1062 66.33 19.85 -36.56
N PRO A 1063 66.13 20.82 -35.61
CA PRO A 1063 66.28 20.73 -34.13
C PRO A 1063 65.19 21.59 -33.37
N GLN A 1064 65.27 22.13 -32.12
CA GLN A 1064 66.12 22.01 -30.92
C GLN A 1064 65.43 22.60 -29.64
N ASP A 1065 66.15 22.53 -28.50
CA ASP A 1065 66.23 23.48 -27.35
C ASP A 1065 65.06 23.77 -26.36
N LEU A 1066 65.37 23.44 -25.09
CA LEU A 1066 64.87 24.01 -23.83
C LEU A 1066 65.30 25.48 -23.64
N PRO A 1067 64.63 26.27 -22.76
CA PRO A 1067 65.20 26.47 -21.41
C PRO A 1067 64.16 26.65 -20.26
N ARG A 1068 64.62 27.10 -19.09
CA ARG A 1068 63.94 27.12 -17.77
C ARG A 1068 63.92 28.53 -17.13
N ILE A 1069 62.79 28.94 -16.51
CA ILE A 1069 62.73 29.79 -15.27
C ILE A 1069 63.24 31.26 -15.48
N PRO A 1070 63.16 32.30 -14.58
CA PRO A 1070 62.37 32.62 -13.36
C PRO A 1070 61.54 33.96 -13.36
N ARG A 1071 60.74 34.15 -12.29
CA ARG A 1071 60.45 35.39 -11.46
C ARG A 1071 60.51 36.82 -12.05
N GLN A 1072 59.50 37.64 -11.70
CA GLN A 1072 59.50 38.91 -10.91
C GLN A 1072 58.17 39.66 -11.19
N SER A 1073 57.32 40.12 -10.26
CA SER A 1073 57.41 40.92 -9.00
C SER A 1073 57.34 42.44 -9.19
N THR A 1074 56.17 43.05 -8.95
CA THR A 1074 56.01 44.46 -8.53
C THR A 1074 54.64 44.71 -7.89
N ASN A 1075 54.65 45.36 -6.73
CA ASN A 1075 53.58 46.19 -6.15
C ASN A 1075 54.04 47.67 -6.32
N PRO A 1076 53.29 48.73 -5.90
CA PRO A 1076 52.04 48.77 -5.13
C PRO A 1076 50.93 49.52 -5.95
N ASP A 1077 50.00 50.39 -5.51
CA ASP A 1077 49.78 51.06 -4.20
C ASP A 1077 48.38 51.71 -4.03
N ASP A 1078 48.12 52.11 -2.78
CA ASP A 1078 47.34 53.26 -2.27
C ASP A 1078 45.78 53.27 -2.17
N ARG A 1079 45.33 53.66 -0.95
CA ARG A 1079 44.06 54.30 -0.50
C ARG A 1079 42.70 53.53 -0.53
N THR A 1080 42.14 53.05 0.61
CA THR A 1080 41.52 53.71 1.83
C THR A 1080 39.99 53.89 1.70
N GLU A 1081 39.12 53.75 2.72
CA GLU A 1081 39.27 53.52 4.18
C GLU A 1081 37.95 53.05 4.87
N GLN A 1082 38.01 52.73 6.19
CA GLN A 1082 36.92 52.64 7.20
C GLN A 1082 35.85 51.53 7.02
N GLY A 1083 35.34 50.82 8.04
CA GLY A 1083 35.66 50.69 9.49
C GLY A 1083 35.00 49.38 10.02
N GLU A 1084 35.53 48.66 11.02
CA GLU A 1084 35.36 48.84 12.49
C GLU A 1084 33.89 48.59 12.95
N ASP A 1085 33.57 47.78 13.97
CA ASP A 1085 34.26 47.42 15.25
C ASP A 1085 33.86 45.98 15.77
N LEU A 1086 34.76 45.17 16.35
CA LEU A 1086 35.04 44.90 17.81
C LEU A 1086 33.94 44.10 18.60
N LEU A 1087 34.22 43.28 19.63
CA LEU A 1087 35.44 42.93 20.40
C LEU A 1087 35.41 41.49 21.02
N GLU A 1088 36.58 41.07 21.54
CA GLU A 1088 37.03 39.79 22.11
C GLU A 1088 36.38 39.29 23.44
N ILE A 1089 36.87 38.14 24.00
CA ILE A 1089 37.66 38.09 25.27
C ILE A 1089 38.12 36.63 25.67
N THR A 1090 39.45 36.39 25.71
CA THR A 1090 40.30 35.53 26.63
C THR A 1090 39.94 34.05 26.98
N ASP A 1091 40.83 33.11 27.40
CA ASP A 1091 42.31 33.02 27.53
C ASP A 1091 42.81 31.55 27.77
N GLN A 1092 44.13 31.29 27.55
CA GLN A 1092 45.11 30.41 28.29
C GLN A 1092 44.77 28.93 28.73
N THR A 1093 45.65 27.95 29.08
CA THR A 1093 47.11 27.56 29.07
C THR A 1093 47.20 26.05 29.52
N ASP A 1094 48.28 25.23 29.55
CA ASP A 1094 49.70 25.22 29.10
C ASP A 1094 50.31 23.77 29.09
N LEU A 1095 51.55 23.61 28.55
CA LEU A 1095 52.77 22.82 28.97
C LEU A 1095 52.65 21.45 29.75
N GLU A 1096 53.59 20.46 29.77
CA GLU A 1096 54.92 20.23 29.14
C GLU A 1096 55.44 18.75 29.18
N ASN A 1097 56.45 18.44 28.33
CA ASN A 1097 57.65 17.56 28.45
C ASN A 1097 57.70 16.09 29.03
N ALA A 1098 58.05 15.15 28.11
CA ALA A 1098 59.23 14.22 28.08
C ALA A 1098 59.61 13.19 29.20
N GLY A 1099 60.09 11.97 28.79
CA GLY A 1099 61.22 11.27 29.47
C GLY A 1099 61.27 9.71 29.62
N SER A 1100 62.05 9.02 28.77
CA SER A 1100 62.89 7.80 29.06
C SER A 1100 62.30 6.43 29.56
N GLN A 1101 63.12 5.36 29.45
CA GLN A 1101 62.87 3.94 29.87
C GLN A 1101 63.69 3.54 31.16
N PRO A 1102 63.92 2.25 31.53
CA PRO A 1102 63.13 1.50 32.52
C PRO A 1102 63.95 0.77 33.64
N PRO A 1103 63.32 -0.02 34.53
CA PRO A 1103 63.98 -1.07 35.34
C PRO A 1103 63.40 -2.51 35.16
N LYS A 1104 63.86 -3.49 35.95
CA LYS A 1104 63.70 -4.97 35.75
C LYS A 1104 63.23 -5.73 37.02
N GLU A 1105 62.83 -7.01 36.82
CA GLU A 1105 62.86 -8.15 37.80
C GLU A 1105 61.86 -8.12 39.01
N SER A 1106 61.38 -9.23 39.61
CA SER A 1106 61.41 -10.69 39.28
C SER A 1106 60.43 -11.57 40.13
N SER A 1107 59.86 -12.63 39.52
CA SER A 1107 59.52 -14.01 40.03
C SER A 1107 58.81 -14.35 41.39
N ASN A 1108 57.85 -15.30 41.29
CA ASN A 1108 57.58 -16.50 42.16
C ASN A 1108 56.51 -16.58 43.30
N LEU A 1109 55.47 -17.42 43.03
CA LEU A 1109 54.91 -18.57 43.81
C LEU A 1109 54.04 -18.44 45.11
N ILE A 1110 53.22 -19.50 45.34
CA ILE A 1110 52.35 -19.87 46.51
C ILE A 1110 51.05 -19.03 46.65
N GLY A 1111 49.83 -19.54 46.94
CA GLY A 1111 49.29 -20.92 47.10
C GLY A 1111 48.19 -21.04 48.21
N ARG A 1112 47.12 -21.83 47.96
CA ARG A 1112 46.03 -22.35 48.88
C ARG A 1112 44.73 -21.56 49.17
N ASP A 1113 43.63 -22.03 48.56
CA ASP A 1113 42.53 -22.88 49.12
C ASP A 1113 41.77 -22.62 50.46
N TYR A 1114 40.52 -23.12 50.44
CA TYR A 1114 39.51 -23.47 51.48
C TYR A 1114 38.32 -22.50 51.67
N SER A 1115 37.04 -22.77 51.32
CA SER A 1115 36.21 -23.96 50.93
C SER A 1115 35.34 -24.65 52.02
N ARG A 1116 34.05 -24.85 51.68
CA ARG A 1116 33.01 -25.81 52.17
C ARG A 1116 31.62 -25.36 51.64
N GLU A 1117 30.80 -26.16 50.94
CA GLU A 1117 30.06 -27.43 51.28
C GLU A 1117 28.69 -27.20 51.97
N PRO A 1118 27.71 -28.15 51.90
CA PRO A 1118 27.84 -29.58 51.55
C PRO A 1118 26.82 -30.21 50.55
N SER A 1119 27.20 -31.40 50.04
CA SER A 1119 26.40 -32.63 49.69
C SER A 1119 25.09 -32.53 48.87
N GLY A 1120 24.76 -33.42 47.92
CA GLY A 1120 25.22 -34.78 47.53
C GLY A 1120 23.97 -35.59 47.09
N SER A 1121 23.93 -36.86 46.63
CA SER A 1121 24.80 -37.92 46.04
C SER A 1121 23.81 -39.06 45.57
N VAL A 1122 24.02 -40.22 44.94
CA VAL A 1122 25.05 -41.22 44.51
C VAL A 1122 24.43 -41.90 43.23
N ALA A 1123 25.03 -42.57 42.22
CA ALA A 1123 26.34 -43.18 41.84
C ALA A 1123 26.62 -42.85 40.33
N ALA A 1124 27.67 -43.22 39.58
CA ALA A 1124 28.75 -44.24 39.56
C ALA A 1124 28.55 -45.44 38.58
N CYS A 1125 29.16 -45.37 37.38
CA CYS A 1125 30.12 -46.36 36.82
C CYS A 1125 30.52 -46.10 35.34
N GLU A 1126 31.77 -45.65 35.15
CA GLU A 1126 32.77 -46.01 34.11
C GLU A 1126 32.40 -46.41 32.65
N ASP A 1127 32.81 -45.53 31.72
CA ASP A 1127 33.95 -45.70 30.76
C ASP A 1127 33.70 -46.17 29.29
N SER A 1128 34.65 -45.80 28.42
CA SER A 1128 34.76 -45.99 26.95
C SER A 1128 33.74 -45.23 26.06
N SER A 1129 34.09 -44.71 24.87
CA SER A 1129 35.41 -44.45 24.25
C SER A 1129 35.32 -43.42 23.11
N GLN A 1130 36.48 -43.02 22.57
CA GLN A 1130 36.76 -42.30 21.31
C GLN A 1130 35.71 -42.51 20.18
N THR A 1131 35.48 -41.53 19.29
CA THR A 1131 36.48 -40.64 18.65
C THR A 1131 35.96 -39.23 18.40
#